data_AF-A0AAW8VK15-F1
#
_entry.id   AF-A0AAW8VK15-F1
#
_cell.length_a   1.000
_cell.length_b   1.000
_cell.length_c   1.000
_cell.angle_alpha   90.00
_cell.angle_beta   90.00
_cell.angle_gamma   90.00
#
_symmetry.space_group_name_H-M   'P 1'
#
loop_
_entity.id
_entity.type
_entity.pdbx_description
1 polymer ?
#
loop_
_entity_poly.entity_id
_entity_poly.type
_entity_poly.pdbx_seq_one_letter_code
_entity_poly.pdbx_strand_id
1 'polypeptide(L)'
;MKQLLFFVFLTLLITRTDAQEYPKAILPGDYPDPSIMRDGEDYYMTHSPFYYAPGFLIWHSRDLMNWEPVCRVMPEYEGSAMAPDLLKYKGKYYIYYPAGGTNWVIWANDIKGPWSKPTDLKVHGIDPGHIVDENGNRYLYVNEGEVIQLTNDGLGTIGEKKQVYEGWIYPKGWDTECMCLESPKLNYRNGYYYMTSAQGGTAGPATSHMVVSARSKNVTGPWENSPYNPVIHTYSATDNWWSKGHGTLIDDVNGNWWIVYHAYAKGYHTLGRSTLIEPIEWTQDGWYRTKSTATPITPKQKIKHDLELSDDFNGPDLGLQWTFWKEYAPQSLKFKQQTLWMNAKGKTPADARLLLATVEDKNYETQVEVNTGNGNTAGLILYYNEKAYAGITSDGKSFTIHQNAEKSFGLPNKIGKRFFAKIQNQGNIMRVMVSKDGKEWNTLAENIDVSQLHHNNYKGFYALRIGLLSAGKGNAGFRKFRYRNAIPEEKDMSAYLMVFHKDETHGLYMAVSHDGYNFTALNDGEPVIAGDTIAYQRGIRDPHIYRGPDGAFYMAMTDLHVFAQRDGYRETQWERDGKYGWGNNRGLVLMKSWDLINWKRTNICFDQMSAGLSEIGCAWAPEITFDEKKGKLMIYFTMRFRNEPNKLYYVYVNDEFDTIETLPRTLFEYPNEKVSAIDGDITKIGDQYHLFYVAHDGEAGIKHAVSNIANGDYTFDPRWYDLEPKACEAPNVWKRIGEDKWVLMYDVYSVNPHNFAFIETSDFVNFKNLGRFNEGVMETTNFTSPKHGAVIHLTAEEVERLEEYWKQNKRKYVSTASIKKNPVFPGFYADPEVMYSKKTGKYYIYPTTDGILNWGSTLFKAFSSDDLLNWKEEGVILDLKNVSWAQKNAWAPCIIEKKQEDGSYKYYYYYTAEQQIGVAIADHPTGPFVDSGKPLIDKERPKGMTRGQNIDPDVFTDPVSGKTYLYWGNYYMAVCELNDDMISVKPNTTRLLIKNDTYYSEAAHVFYRDGYYYFTWSKNDTRSVDYEVRYVRSKSPVGPIEPSESQVILCKKPDQGIFATGHHSVMQLPGKDEWRIVYHRFKFPDAVTMGRKAGFHREVCIDKMEFDEDGKIKRITPTL
;
A
#
# COMPACT_ATOMS: atom_id res chain seq x y z
N MET A 1 63.52 -13.34 47.60
CA MET A 1 62.86 -14.47 48.27
C MET A 1 61.63 -13.94 48.98
N LYS A 2 60.42 -14.23 48.45
CA LYS A 2 59.07 -14.19 49.11
C LYS A 2 58.63 -12.82 49.69
N GLN A 3 57.44 -12.26 49.46
CA GLN A 3 56.11 -12.82 49.21
C GLN A 3 55.13 -11.71 48.73
N LEU A 4 54.31 -12.05 47.73
CA LEU A 4 52.88 -11.72 47.58
C LEU A 4 52.35 -10.31 47.90
N LEU A 5 52.03 -9.54 46.85
CA LEU A 5 50.83 -8.69 46.80
C LEU A 5 50.31 -8.69 45.35
N PHE A 6 49.48 -9.70 45.08
CA PHE A 6 48.69 -9.87 43.87
C PHE A 6 47.43 -9.00 44.05
N PHE A 7 47.43 -7.75 43.57
CA PHE A 7 46.20 -6.99 43.44
C PHE A 7 45.60 -7.29 42.07
N VAL A 8 44.50 -8.04 42.13
CA VAL A 8 43.70 -8.57 41.04
C VAL A 8 43.24 -7.44 40.12
N PHE A 9 43.78 -7.43 38.90
CA PHE A 9 43.09 -6.89 37.72
C PHE A 9 41.82 -7.73 37.55
N LEU A 10 40.71 -7.30 38.16
CA LEU A 10 39.40 -7.83 37.80
C LEU A 10 39.00 -7.07 36.54
N THR A 11 39.45 -7.57 35.39
CA THR A 11 38.78 -7.33 34.12
C THR A 11 37.32 -7.71 34.30
N LEU A 12 36.46 -6.72 34.55
CA LEU A 12 35.05 -6.78 34.24
C LEU A 12 34.97 -6.96 32.72
N LEU A 13 35.08 -8.21 32.27
CA LEU A 13 34.44 -8.66 31.04
C LEU A 13 32.94 -8.45 31.29
N ILE A 14 32.46 -7.24 31.01
CA ILE A 14 31.06 -7.02 30.72
C ILE A 14 30.86 -7.76 29.40
N THR A 15 30.53 -9.04 29.47
CA THR A 15 29.86 -9.73 28.38
C THR A 15 28.56 -8.94 28.17
N ARG A 16 28.57 -7.99 27.23
CA ARG A 16 27.35 -7.31 26.80
C ARG A 16 26.42 -8.42 26.32
N THR A 17 25.38 -8.70 27.10
CA THR A 17 24.30 -9.59 26.67
C THR A 17 23.58 -8.88 25.52
N ASP A 18 23.63 -9.44 24.31
CA ASP A 18 22.88 -8.94 23.15
C ASP A 18 21.38 -9.10 23.40
N ALA A 19 20.79 -8.10 24.04
CA ALA A 19 19.35 -8.04 24.27
C ALA A 19 18.65 -7.77 22.94
N GLN A 20 17.73 -8.65 22.57
CA GLN A 20 16.98 -8.58 21.31
C GLN A 20 15.64 -7.88 21.52
N GLU A 21 15.18 -7.07 20.55
CA GLU A 21 13.88 -6.38 20.60
C GLU A 21 12.72 -7.20 20.01
N TYR A 22 11.52 -6.89 20.49
CA TYR A 22 10.25 -7.56 20.23
C TYR A 22 9.12 -6.53 19.95
N PRO A 23 8.03 -6.93 19.27
CA PRO A 23 7.70 -8.28 18.83
C PRO A 23 8.54 -8.78 17.66
N LYS A 24 8.67 -10.10 17.54
CA LYS A 24 9.30 -10.77 16.40
C LYS A 24 8.30 -11.68 15.70
N ALA A 25 8.27 -11.65 14.38
CA ALA A 25 7.62 -12.70 13.60
C ALA A 25 8.55 -13.93 13.58
N ILE A 26 8.08 -15.04 14.14
CA ILE A 26 8.80 -16.31 14.17
C ILE A 26 8.32 -17.28 13.10
N LEU A 27 7.13 -17.07 12.55
CA LEU A 27 6.64 -17.75 11.34
C LEU A 27 5.86 -16.71 10.50
N PRO A 28 6.50 -16.07 9.51
CA PRO A 28 5.81 -15.19 8.56
C PRO A 28 4.85 -15.99 7.67
N GLY A 29 3.84 -15.33 7.09
CA GLY A 29 2.79 -16.01 6.33
C GLY A 29 1.60 -16.44 7.19
N ASP A 30 0.79 -17.37 6.69
CA ASP A 30 -0.50 -17.75 7.28
C ASP A 30 -0.38 -18.92 8.26
N TYR A 31 0.08 -18.59 9.47
CA TYR A 31 0.21 -19.49 10.62
C TYR A 31 -0.60 -18.96 11.83
N PRO A 32 -1.94 -19.00 11.72
CA PRO A 32 -2.84 -18.46 12.72
C PRO A 32 -3.04 -19.35 13.94
N ASP A 33 -3.56 -18.74 14.99
CA ASP A 33 -4.05 -19.41 16.20
C ASP A 33 -2.98 -20.35 16.81
N PRO A 34 -1.78 -19.83 17.13
CA PRO A 34 -0.66 -20.65 17.56
C PRO A 34 -0.93 -21.31 18.90
N SER A 35 -0.95 -22.65 18.91
CA SER A 35 -0.99 -23.45 20.11
C SER A 35 0.34 -24.13 20.32
N ILE A 36 1.04 -23.73 21.40
CA ILE A 36 2.41 -24.12 21.72
C ILE A 36 2.47 -24.86 23.05
N MET A 37 3.34 -25.86 23.12
CA MET A 37 3.67 -26.58 24.35
C MET A 37 5.17 -26.85 24.46
N ARG A 38 5.64 -27.12 25.68
CA ARG A 38 7.01 -27.56 25.96
C ARG A 38 7.03 -28.99 26.49
N ASP A 39 7.97 -29.79 26.03
CA ASP A 39 8.23 -31.15 26.48
C ASP A 39 9.74 -31.31 26.77
N GLY A 40 10.13 -31.05 28.01
CA GLY A 40 11.55 -30.97 28.37
C GLY A 40 12.23 -29.76 27.73
N GLU A 41 13.20 -30.00 26.85
CA GLU A 41 13.95 -28.97 26.11
C GLU A 41 13.35 -28.67 24.72
N ASP A 42 12.36 -29.44 24.29
CA ASP A 42 11.74 -29.33 22.98
C ASP A 42 10.42 -28.55 23.06
N TYR A 43 10.18 -27.66 22.09
CA TYR A 43 8.94 -26.90 21.94
C TYR A 43 8.21 -27.38 20.70
N TYR A 44 6.89 -27.57 20.81
CA TYR A 44 6.04 -27.95 19.68
C TYR A 44 4.91 -26.96 19.50
N MET A 45 4.61 -26.62 18.26
CA MET A 45 3.54 -25.66 17.93
C MET A 45 2.72 -26.12 16.73
N THR A 46 1.43 -25.82 16.73
CA THR A 46 0.53 -26.04 15.59
C THR A 46 -0.46 -24.88 15.45
N HIS A 47 -1.17 -24.86 14.33
CA HIS A 47 -1.98 -23.73 13.85
C HIS A 47 -3.29 -24.22 13.24
N SER A 48 -4.28 -23.32 13.13
CA SER A 48 -5.53 -23.60 12.43
C SER A 48 -5.29 -23.93 10.95
N PRO A 49 -5.71 -25.11 10.45
CA PRO A 49 -5.60 -25.44 9.04
C PRO A 49 -6.85 -25.04 8.24
N PHE A 50 -7.94 -24.62 8.86
CA PHE A 50 -9.22 -24.32 8.19
C PHE A 50 -9.66 -25.45 7.27
N TYR A 51 -9.73 -25.24 5.95
CA TYR A 51 -10.08 -26.26 4.96
C TYR A 51 -8.86 -26.90 4.28
N TYR A 52 -7.64 -26.57 4.72
CA TYR A 52 -6.40 -27.07 4.15
C TYR A 52 -6.06 -28.46 4.69
N ALA A 53 -6.02 -29.46 3.81
CA ALA A 53 -5.75 -30.85 4.19
C ALA A 53 -4.50 -31.40 3.48
N PRO A 54 -3.56 -32.09 4.14
CA PRO A 54 -3.59 -32.46 5.55
C PRO A 54 -3.39 -31.25 6.48
N GLY A 55 -4.17 -31.21 7.55
CA GLY A 55 -4.19 -30.12 8.53
C GLY A 55 -3.19 -30.31 9.67
N PHE A 56 -3.05 -29.28 10.51
CA PHE A 56 -2.19 -29.23 11.70
C PHE A 56 -0.73 -29.62 11.42
N LEU A 57 0.02 -28.70 10.80
CA LEU A 57 1.47 -28.82 10.68
C LEU A 57 2.10 -28.62 12.06
N ILE A 58 2.77 -29.65 12.57
CA ILE A 58 3.56 -29.58 13.80
C ILE A 58 4.92 -28.97 13.47
N TRP A 59 5.26 -27.92 14.21
CA TRP A 59 6.57 -27.29 14.24
C TRP A 59 7.35 -27.71 15.47
N HIS A 60 8.68 -27.73 15.38
CA HIS A 60 9.59 -28.04 16.48
C HIS A 60 10.66 -26.95 16.63
N SER A 61 10.96 -26.58 17.88
CA SER A 61 12.01 -25.64 18.23
C SER A 61 12.74 -26.05 19.51
N ARG A 62 13.90 -25.45 19.74
CA ARG A 62 14.68 -25.53 21.00
C ARG A 62 15.07 -24.16 21.56
N ASP A 63 14.68 -23.08 20.88
CA ASP A 63 15.03 -21.71 21.25
C ASP A 63 13.89 -20.70 21.05
N LEU A 64 12.68 -21.17 20.69
CA LEU A 64 11.47 -20.39 20.39
C LEU A 64 11.57 -19.45 19.17
N MET A 65 12.74 -19.34 18.54
CA MET A 65 12.99 -18.45 17.41
C MET A 65 13.12 -19.24 16.10
N ASN A 66 13.82 -20.38 16.15
CA ASN A 66 14.09 -21.25 15.02
C ASN A 66 13.15 -22.45 15.03
N TRP A 67 12.40 -22.64 13.95
CA TRP A 67 11.34 -23.65 13.86
C TRP A 67 11.52 -24.52 12.62
N GLU A 68 11.52 -25.85 12.82
CA GLU A 68 11.53 -26.83 11.72
C GLU A 68 10.17 -27.56 11.65
N PRO A 69 9.67 -27.88 10.45
CA PRO A 69 8.44 -28.66 10.27
C PRO A 69 8.69 -30.14 10.61
N VAL A 70 7.75 -30.77 11.32
CA VAL A 70 7.85 -32.18 11.76
C VAL A 70 6.94 -33.08 10.93
N CYS A 71 5.63 -32.85 10.99
CA CYS A 71 4.63 -33.64 10.28
C CYS A 71 3.29 -32.89 10.19
N ARG A 72 2.41 -33.35 9.31
CA ARG A 72 1.00 -32.94 9.32
C ARG A 72 0.15 -34.03 9.94
N VAL A 73 -0.66 -33.66 10.92
CA VAL A 73 -1.35 -34.64 11.77
C VAL A 73 -2.59 -35.23 11.10
N MET A 74 -3.38 -34.42 10.41
CA MET A 74 -4.76 -34.80 10.09
C MET A 74 -5.02 -34.84 8.58
N PRO A 75 -5.12 -36.03 7.97
CA PRO A 75 -5.36 -36.16 6.53
C PRO A 75 -6.74 -35.65 6.12
N GLU A 76 -7.79 -35.93 6.87
CA GLU A 76 -9.16 -35.56 6.52
C GLU A 76 -9.97 -35.24 7.77
N TYR A 77 -10.89 -34.29 7.65
CA TYR A 77 -11.75 -33.84 8.74
C TYR A 77 -12.97 -33.11 8.18
N GLU A 78 -14.02 -33.02 9.00
CA GLU A 78 -15.28 -32.40 8.60
C GLU A 78 -15.25 -30.88 8.76
N GLY A 79 -15.64 -30.15 7.71
CA GLY A 79 -15.75 -28.70 7.75
C GLY A 79 -14.40 -27.98 7.84
N SER A 80 -14.42 -26.81 8.47
CA SER A 80 -13.22 -25.98 8.70
C SER A 80 -12.72 -26.18 10.13
N ALA A 81 -11.52 -26.74 10.29
CA ALA A 81 -10.89 -26.87 11.60
C ALA A 81 -10.28 -25.52 12.03
N MET A 82 -10.79 -24.96 13.13
CA MET A 82 -10.31 -23.67 13.67
C MET A 82 -9.32 -23.91 14.83
N ALA A 83 -9.15 -22.94 15.72
CA ALA A 83 -8.03 -22.88 16.67
C ALA A 83 -7.84 -24.17 17.47
N PRO A 84 -6.64 -24.76 17.45
CA PRO A 84 -6.35 -25.98 18.19
C PRO A 84 -5.91 -25.70 19.64
N ASP A 85 -5.94 -26.76 20.45
CA ASP A 85 -5.21 -26.85 21.72
C ASP A 85 -4.30 -28.07 21.71
N LEU A 86 -3.00 -27.84 21.54
CA LEU A 86 -1.95 -28.85 21.56
C LEU A 86 -1.35 -28.95 22.97
N LEU A 87 -1.36 -30.15 23.52
CA LEU A 87 -0.82 -30.41 24.86
C LEU A 87 -0.34 -31.84 25.04
N LYS A 88 0.41 -32.06 26.12
CA LYS A 88 0.79 -33.39 26.60
C LYS A 88 0.25 -33.62 28.00
N TYR A 89 -0.46 -34.73 28.19
CA TYR A 89 -0.95 -35.15 29.50
C TYR A 89 -0.63 -36.62 29.74
N LYS A 90 0.02 -36.91 30.88
CA LYS A 90 0.43 -38.27 31.29
C LYS A 90 1.14 -39.06 30.17
N GLY A 91 2.06 -38.40 29.46
CA GLY A 91 2.88 -39.03 28.42
C GLY A 91 2.25 -39.12 27.02
N LYS A 92 1.01 -38.65 26.84
CA LYS A 92 0.28 -38.68 25.57
C LYS A 92 0.02 -37.26 25.06
N TYR A 93 0.18 -37.04 23.75
CA TYR A 93 -0.13 -35.79 23.08
C TYR A 93 -1.58 -35.76 22.64
N TYR A 94 -2.21 -34.60 22.75
CA TYR A 94 -3.59 -34.35 22.35
C TYR A 94 -3.67 -33.09 21.52
N ILE A 95 -4.57 -33.07 20.53
CA ILE A 95 -5.05 -31.86 19.88
C ILE A 95 -6.57 -31.84 20.02
N TYR A 96 -7.08 -30.85 20.76
CA TYR A 96 -8.49 -30.51 20.76
C TYR A 96 -8.73 -29.44 19.70
N TYR A 97 -9.79 -29.53 18.90
CA TYR A 97 -10.09 -28.51 17.89
C TYR A 97 -11.58 -28.46 17.53
N PRO A 98 -12.13 -27.30 17.15
CA PRO A 98 -13.51 -27.17 16.72
C PRO A 98 -13.62 -27.33 15.20
N ALA A 99 -14.59 -28.12 14.74
CA ALA A 99 -14.92 -28.27 13.33
C ALA A 99 -16.36 -28.81 13.19
N GLY A 100 -17.06 -28.45 12.11
CA GLY A 100 -18.43 -28.95 11.87
C GLY A 100 -19.46 -28.57 12.95
N GLY A 101 -19.20 -27.54 13.75
CA GLY A 101 -20.09 -27.09 14.84
C GLY A 101 -19.94 -27.85 16.17
N THR A 102 -18.92 -28.70 16.31
CA THR A 102 -18.57 -29.42 17.54
C THR A 102 -17.06 -29.37 17.78
N ASN A 103 -16.61 -29.82 18.96
CA ASN A 103 -15.19 -30.01 19.28
C ASN A 103 -14.81 -31.49 19.15
N TRP A 104 -13.64 -31.70 18.55
CA TRP A 104 -13.04 -32.99 18.29
C TRP A 104 -11.75 -33.13 19.10
N VAL A 105 -11.34 -34.36 19.35
CA VAL A 105 -10.02 -34.68 19.91
C VAL A 105 -9.32 -35.76 19.09
N ILE A 106 -8.03 -35.56 18.88
CA ILE A 106 -7.08 -36.56 18.36
C ILE A 106 -5.90 -36.68 19.32
N TRP A 107 -5.26 -37.84 19.33
CA TRP A 107 -4.15 -38.10 20.25
C TRP A 107 -3.08 -39.01 19.65
N ALA A 108 -1.86 -38.92 20.18
CA ALA A 108 -0.73 -39.79 19.82
C ALA A 108 0.19 -40.04 21.02
N ASN A 109 0.89 -41.18 21.01
CA ASN A 109 1.93 -41.46 22.02
C ASN A 109 3.29 -40.85 21.64
N ASP A 110 3.47 -40.48 20.38
CA ASP A 110 4.63 -39.77 19.83
C ASP A 110 4.09 -38.59 19.01
N ILE A 111 4.66 -37.39 19.18
CA ILE A 111 4.25 -36.18 18.46
C ILE A 111 4.34 -36.36 16.93
N LYS A 112 5.25 -37.23 16.45
CA LYS A 112 5.41 -37.57 15.04
C LYS A 112 4.31 -38.49 14.51
N GLY A 113 3.49 -39.04 15.40
CA GLY A 113 2.40 -39.96 15.09
C GLY A 113 2.79 -41.45 15.20
N PRO A 114 1.90 -42.36 14.77
CA PRO A 114 0.61 -42.07 14.15
C PRO A 114 -0.39 -41.45 15.15
N TRP A 115 -1.17 -40.49 14.67
CA TRP A 115 -2.26 -39.89 15.42
C TRP A 115 -3.56 -40.68 15.26
N SER A 116 -4.41 -40.64 16.29
CA SER A 116 -5.71 -41.31 16.28
C SER A 116 -6.66 -40.71 15.24
N LYS A 117 -7.72 -41.44 14.90
CA LYS A 117 -8.88 -40.83 14.24
C LYS A 117 -9.53 -39.79 15.17
N PRO A 118 -10.18 -38.74 14.62
CA PRO A 118 -10.96 -37.79 15.40
C PRO A 118 -12.07 -38.45 16.22
N THR A 119 -12.21 -38.03 17.47
CA THR A 119 -13.32 -38.39 18.36
C THR A 119 -14.16 -37.15 18.62
N ASP A 120 -15.46 -37.20 18.31
CA ASP A 120 -16.41 -36.10 18.56
C ASP A 120 -16.77 -36.04 20.05
N LEU A 121 -16.48 -34.90 20.69
CA LEU A 121 -16.80 -34.66 22.09
C LEU A 121 -18.25 -34.19 22.30
N LYS A 122 -18.94 -33.82 21.22
CA LYS A 122 -20.29 -33.24 21.23
C LYS A 122 -20.39 -31.97 22.08
N VAL A 123 -19.33 -31.17 22.03
CA VAL A 123 -19.24 -29.88 22.73
C VAL A 123 -19.32 -28.76 21.71
N HIS A 124 -20.39 -27.97 21.78
CA HIS A 124 -20.53 -26.76 20.96
C HIS A 124 -19.67 -25.61 21.51
N GLY A 125 -19.23 -24.73 20.61
CA GLY A 125 -18.28 -23.66 20.88
C GLY A 125 -17.00 -23.84 20.06
N ILE A 126 -16.14 -22.83 20.07
CA ILE A 126 -14.84 -22.81 19.38
C ILE A 126 -13.70 -22.64 20.39
N ASP A 127 -12.48 -22.75 19.88
CA ASP A 127 -11.24 -22.47 20.59
C ASP A 127 -11.09 -23.24 21.92
N PRO A 128 -10.97 -24.57 21.86
CA PRO A 128 -10.79 -25.37 23.05
C PRO A 128 -9.55 -24.95 23.85
N GLY A 129 -9.65 -25.11 25.17
CA GLY A 129 -8.57 -24.93 26.12
C GLY A 129 -8.61 -25.97 27.22
N HIS A 130 -7.63 -26.86 27.28
CA HIS A 130 -7.61 -27.93 28.28
C HIS A 130 -6.82 -27.52 29.52
N ILE A 131 -7.31 -27.98 30.68
CA ILE A 131 -6.62 -27.80 31.96
C ILE A 131 -6.97 -28.95 32.91
N VAL A 132 -6.19 -29.09 33.98
CA VAL A 132 -6.38 -30.11 35.01
C VAL A 132 -6.41 -29.45 36.37
N ASP A 133 -7.33 -29.85 37.23
CA ASP A 133 -7.38 -29.39 38.62
C ASP A 133 -6.38 -30.15 39.53
N GLU A 134 -6.32 -29.75 40.80
CA GLU A 134 -5.44 -30.37 41.81
C GLU A 134 -5.77 -31.85 42.09
N ASN A 135 -6.99 -32.29 41.79
CA ASN A 135 -7.45 -33.67 41.98
C ASN A 135 -7.21 -34.54 40.73
N GLY A 136 -6.69 -33.96 39.65
CA GLY A 136 -6.47 -34.64 38.38
C GLY A 136 -7.70 -34.69 37.47
N ASN A 137 -8.78 -33.99 37.80
CA ASN A 137 -9.95 -33.86 36.93
C ASN A 137 -9.61 -32.94 35.76
N ARG A 138 -10.05 -33.32 34.57
CA ARG A 138 -9.75 -32.63 33.31
C ARG A 138 -10.92 -31.75 32.90
N TYR A 139 -10.64 -30.58 32.36
CA TYR A 139 -11.66 -29.63 31.91
C TYR A 139 -11.32 -29.12 30.51
N LEU A 140 -12.35 -28.85 29.72
CA LEU A 140 -12.25 -28.21 28.42
C LEU A 140 -13.03 -26.90 28.47
N TYR A 141 -12.31 -25.80 28.32
CA TYR A 141 -12.86 -24.49 28.05
C TYR A 141 -13.14 -24.32 26.56
N VAL A 142 -14.12 -23.48 26.22
CA VAL A 142 -14.40 -22.99 24.86
C VAL A 142 -14.69 -21.48 24.92
N ASN A 143 -14.96 -20.85 23.77
CA ASN A 143 -15.37 -19.46 23.67
C ASN A 143 -16.54 -19.09 24.62
N GLU A 144 -16.76 -17.80 24.84
CA GLU A 144 -17.75 -17.25 25.80
C GLU A 144 -17.48 -17.61 27.28
N GLY A 145 -16.29 -18.12 27.58
CA GLY A 145 -15.86 -18.44 28.95
C GLY A 145 -16.60 -19.63 29.55
N GLU A 146 -17.02 -20.56 28.69
CA GLU A 146 -17.72 -21.78 29.09
C GLU A 146 -16.75 -22.94 29.31
N VAL A 147 -17.07 -23.81 30.26
CA VAL A 147 -16.26 -24.97 30.64
C VAL A 147 -17.12 -26.22 30.80
N ILE A 148 -16.55 -27.36 30.42
CA ILE A 148 -17.13 -28.70 30.68
C ILE A 148 -16.04 -29.64 31.21
N GLN A 149 -16.41 -30.55 32.10
CA GLN A 149 -15.49 -31.57 32.59
C GLN A 149 -15.31 -32.67 31.53
N LEU A 150 -14.08 -33.15 31.36
CA LEU A 150 -13.75 -34.28 30.52
C LEU A 150 -13.65 -35.57 31.34
N THR A 151 -13.91 -36.68 30.68
CA THR A 151 -13.53 -38.02 31.15
C THR A 151 -12.01 -38.14 31.36
N ASN A 152 -11.57 -39.10 32.18
CA ASN A 152 -10.15 -39.24 32.55
C ASN A 152 -9.22 -39.42 31.35
N ASP A 153 -9.64 -40.16 30.31
CA ASP A 153 -8.87 -40.32 29.07
C ASP A 153 -8.93 -39.09 28.15
N GLY A 154 -9.87 -38.18 28.40
CA GLY A 154 -10.07 -36.92 27.69
C GLY A 154 -10.81 -37.08 26.36
N LEU A 155 -11.49 -38.21 26.15
CA LEU A 155 -12.13 -38.57 24.88
C LEU A 155 -13.66 -38.44 24.92
N GLY A 156 -14.20 -37.87 25.99
CA GLY A 156 -15.62 -37.59 26.19
C GLY A 156 -15.82 -36.66 27.39
N THR A 157 -17.08 -36.33 27.70
CA THR A 157 -17.45 -35.32 28.71
C THR A 157 -18.17 -35.91 29.92
N ILE A 158 -18.18 -35.18 31.03
CA ILE A 158 -18.91 -35.48 32.26
C ILE A 158 -19.78 -34.27 32.62
N GLY A 159 -21.09 -34.49 32.76
CA GLY A 159 -22.05 -33.43 33.14
C GLY A 159 -22.37 -32.45 32.01
N GLU A 160 -22.74 -31.23 32.39
CA GLU A 160 -23.18 -30.17 31.48
C GLU A 160 -22.17 -29.02 31.42
N LYS A 161 -22.13 -28.34 30.27
CA LYS A 161 -21.31 -27.14 30.04
C LYS A 161 -21.84 -25.96 30.87
N LYS A 162 -20.94 -25.14 31.43
CA LYS A 162 -21.27 -23.99 32.28
C LYS A 162 -20.47 -22.76 31.89
N GLN A 163 -21.12 -21.60 31.81
CA GLN A 163 -20.43 -20.32 31.71
C GLN A 163 -19.85 -19.92 33.07
N VAL A 164 -18.55 -19.64 33.12
CA VAL A 164 -17.83 -19.29 34.36
C VAL A 164 -17.03 -18.00 34.26
N TYR A 165 -16.90 -17.42 33.08
CA TYR A 165 -16.21 -16.16 32.83
C TYR A 165 -16.91 -15.36 31.73
N GLU A 166 -17.05 -14.05 31.94
CA GLU A 166 -17.75 -13.15 31.01
C GLU A 166 -16.78 -12.31 30.13
N GLY A 167 -15.47 -12.43 30.35
CA GLY A 167 -14.48 -11.61 29.67
C GLY A 167 -14.07 -10.36 30.46
N TRP A 168 -13.11 -9.63 29.91
CA TRP A 168 -12.71 -8.31 30.37
C TRP A 168 -13.50 -7.23 29.63
N ILE A 169 -14.11 -6.29 30.36
CA ILE A 169 -14.84 -5.17 29.76
C ILE A 169 -13.84 -4.09 29.35
N TYR A 170 -13.47 -4.06 28.07
CA TYR A 170 -12.59 -3.03 27.50
C TYR A 170 -13.33 -1.68 27.30
N PRO A 171 -12.60 -0.57 27.13
CA PRO A 171 -13.20 0.77 26.98
C PRO A 171 -14.15 0.87 25.78
N LYS A 172 -15.32 1.51 25.96
CA LYS A 172 -16.36 1.65 24.91
C LYS A 172 -15.93 2.40 23.64
N GLY A 173 -14.86 3.20 23.71
CA GLY A 173 -14.35 3.98 22.58
C GLY A 173 -13.30 3.26 21.74
N TRP A 174 -12.98 2.00 22.02
CA TRP A 174 -12.03 1.23 21.23
C TRP A 174 -12.71 0.65 19.99
N ASP A 175 -12.06 0.83 18.83
CA ASP A 175 -12.54 0.29 17.55
C ASP A 175 -12.28 -1.22 17.49
N THR A 176 -13.34 -1.99 17.72
CA THR A 176 -13.35 -3.46 17.73
C THR A 176 -14.46 -4.01 16.83
N GLU A 177 -14.31 -5.24 16.35
CA GLU A 177 -15.35 -5.95 15.57
C GLU A 177 -16.52 -6.36 16.47
N CYS A 178 -16.22 -6.92 17.64
CA CYS A 178 -17.16 -7.55 18.57
C CYS A 178 -16.49 -7.84 19.92
N MET A 179 -17.26 -8.23 20.95
CA MET A 179 -16.67 -8.72 22.21
C MET A 179 -15.81 -9.96 21.97
N CYS A 180 -16.36 -10.94 21.26
CA CYS A 180 -15.68 -12.14 20.74
C CYS A 180 -14.68 -12.76 21.72
N LEU A 181 -15.15 -13.11 22.93
CA LEU A 181 -14.35 -13.82 23.93
C LEU A 181 -14.04 -15.24 23.44
N GLU A 182 -12.80 -15.47 23.07
CA GLU A 182 -12.31 -16.69 22.43
C GLU A 182 -10.93 -17.11 22.96
N SER A 183 -10.31 -18.12 22.37
CA SER A 183 -8.95 -18.59 22.68
C SER A 183 -8.61 -18.78 24.19
N PRO A 184 -9.43 -19.43 25.03
CA PRO A 184 -9.04 -19.73 26.41
C PRO A 184 -7.81 -20.66 26.46
N LYS A 185 -6.64 -20.12 26.81
CA LYS A 185 -5.38 -20.86 27.03
C LYS A 185 -5.02 -20.83 28.50
N LEU A 186 -5.01 -22.01 29.12
CA LEU A 186 -4.92 -22.13 30.58
C LEU A 186 -3.58 -22.64 31.05
N ASN A 187 -3.08 -22.05 32.14
CA ASN A 187 -1.82 -22.43 32.79
C ASN A 187 -1.99 -22.39 34.31
N TYR A 188 -1.23 -23.20 35.05
CA TYR A 188 -1.17 -23.12 36.51
C TYR A 188 0.17 -22.57 36.97
N ARG A 189 0.15 -21.59 37.87
CA ARG A 189 1.37 -21.03 38.48
C ARG A 189 1.09 -20.48 39.88
N ASN A 190 1.92 -20.87 40.85
CA ASN A 190 1.95 -20.33 42.21
C ASN A 190 0.56 -20.23 42.90
N GLY A 191 -0.24 -21.30 42.84
CA GLY A 191 -1.54 -21.34 43.49
C GLY A 191 -2.71 -20.75 42.69
N TYR A 192 -2.47 -20.31 41.45
CA TYR A 192 -3.50 -19.75 40.58
C TYR A 192 -3.52 -20.46 39.22
N TYR A 193 -4.74 -20.66 38.70
CA TYR A 193 -4.99 -20.92 37.29
C TYR A 193 -5.10 -19.58 36.58
N TYR A 194 -4.36 -19.40 35.49
CA TYR A 194 -4.46 -18.25 34.60
C TYR A 194 -5.15 -18.68 33.32
N MET A 195 -6.10 -17.88 32.86
CA MET A 195 -6.73 -18.00 31.57
C MET A 195 -6.29 -16.80 30.73
N THR A 196 -5.59 -17.09 29.65
CA THR A 196 -5.21 -16.14 28.61
C THR A 196 -6.24 -16.28 27.50
N SER A 197 -6.97 -15.24 27.16
CA SER A 197 -8.05 -15.27 26.18
C SER A 197 -7.86 -14.19 25.13
N ALA A 198 -8.56 -14.30 24.02
CA ALA A 198 -8.65 -13.25 23.02
C ALA A 198 -10.03 -12.58 23.03
N GLN A 199 -10.07 -11.31 22.65
CA GLN A 199 -11.28 -10.50 22.54
C GLN A 199 -11.16 -9.49 21.40
N GLY A 200 -12.28 -8.88 21.01
CA GLY A 200 -12.32 -7.77 20.05
C GLY A 200 -12.54 -8.18 18.59
N GLY A 201 -12.19 -9.41 18.22
CA GLY A 201 -12.37 -9.97 16.88
C GLY A 201 -11.17 -9.77 15.96
N THR A 202 -10.83 -10.82 15.20
CA THR A 202 -9.61 -10.93 14.38
C THR A 202 -9.73 -10.28 12.99
N ALA A 203 -10.95 -10.10 12.47
CA ALA A 203 -11.21 -9.58 11.10
C ALA A 203 -11.63 -8.11 11.08
N GLY A 204 -11.65 -7.46 12.25
CA GLY A 204 -12.04 -6.05 12.41
C GLY A 204 -10.99 -5.03 11.96
N PRO A 205 -11.16 -3.76 12.38
CA PRO A 205 -10.15 -2.71 12.22
C PRO A 205 -8.76 -3.12 12.72
N ALA A 206 -7.72 -2.38 12.31
CA ALA A 206 -6.34 -2.66 12.71
C ALA A 206 -6.10 -2.81 14.22
N THR A 207 -6.92 -2.13 15.04
CA THR A 207 -6.85 -2.11 16.51
C THR A 207 -7.85 -3.07 17.17
N SER A 208 -8.48 -3.96 16.40
CA SER A 208 -9.64 -4.71 16.87
C SER A 208 -9.31 -5.77 17.90
N HIS A 209 -8.29 -6.58 17.63
CA HIS A 209 -7.99 -7.80 18.38
C HIS A 209 -7.08 -7.53 19.58
N MET A 210 -7.23 -8.33 20.64
CA MET A 210 -6.39 -8.23 21.84
C MET A 210 -6.23 -9.56 22.56
N VAL A 211 -5.17 -9.67 23.37
CA VAL A 211 -5.01 -10.74 24.36
C VAL A 211 -5.29 -10.19 25.76
N VAL A 212 -6.15 -10.88 26.51
CA VAL A 212 -6.52 -10.56 27.89
C VAL A 212 -6.15 -11.71 28.82
N SER A 213 -6.00 -11.41 30.10
CA SER A 213 -5.73 -12.38 31.15
C SER A 213 -6.71 -12.26 32.31
N ALA A 214 -7.10 -13.40 32.85
CA ALA A 214 -7.78 -13.54 34.12
C ALA A 214 -7.14 -14.67 34.95
N ARG A 215 -7.33 -14.68 36.26
CA ARG A 215 -6.88 -15.78 37.12
C ARG A 215 -7.92 -16.22 38.15
N SER A 216 -7.78 -17.43 38.66
CA SER A 216 -8.62 -17.96 39.74
C SER A 216 -7.86 -18.98 40.59
N LYS A 217 -8.31 -19.21 41.82
CA LYS A 217 -7.82 -20.32 42.64
C LYS A 217 -8.50 -21.66 42.30
N ASN A 218 -9.63 -21.62 41.60
CA ASN A 218 -10.35 -22.81 41.15
C ASN A 218 -10.52 -22.79 39.64
N VAL A 219 -10.50 -23.98 39.04
CA VAL A 219 -10.58 -24.11 37.58
C VAL A 219 -11.93 -23.67 37.01
N THR A 220 -12.97 -23.50 37.83
CA THR A 220 -14.31 -23.02 37.44
C THR A 220 -14.62 -21.63 37.99
N GLY A 221 -13.60 -20.88 38.42
CA GLY A 221 -13.76 -19.52 38.92
C GLY A 221 -14.13 -19.43 40.42
N PRO A 222 -14.53 -18.23 40.90
CA PRO A 222 -14.69 -17.01 40.10
C PRO A 222 -13.35 -16.50 39.54
N TRP A 223 -13.40 -15.88 38.36
CA TRP A 223 -12.23 -15.34 37.66
C TRP A 223 -12.07 -13.84 37.94
N GLU A 224 -10.88 -13.42 38.35
CA GLU A 224 -10.50 -12.01 38.45
C GLU A 224 -9.72 -11.58 37.20
N ASN A 225 -10.01 -10.40 36.65
CA ASN A 225 -9.32 -9.87 35.47
C ASN A 225 -7.99 -9.21 35.87
N SER A 226 -6.97 -9.35 35.00
CA SER A 226 -5.70 -8.67 35.18
C SER A 226 -5.87 -7.14 35.15
N PRO A 227 -5.23 -6.39 36.06
CA PRO A 227 -5.18 -4.93 35.99
C PRO A 227 -4.30 -4.43 34.82
N TYR A 228 -3.57 -5.33 34.15
CA TYR A 228 -2.72 -5.04 32.99
C TYR A 228 -3.37 -5.40 31.66
N ASN A 229 -4.68 -5.65 31.62
CA ASN A 229 -5.38 -5.92 30.36
C ASN A 229 -5.50 -4.65 29.48
N PRO A 230 -5.41 -4.80 28.14
CA PRO A 230 -4.99 -6.01 27.44
C PRO A 230 -3.46 -6.22 27.55
N VAL A 231 -3.03 -7.47 27.54
CA VAL A 231 -1.60 -7.84 27.57
C VAL A 231 -0.95 -7.60 26.20
N ILE A 232 -1.66 -7.91 25.12
CA ILE A 232 -1.24 -7.67 23.74
C ILE A 232 -2.35 -6.92 23.03
N HIS A 233 -1.99 -5.85 22.31
CA HIS A 233 -2.93 -5.05 21.54
C HIS A 233 -2.20 -4.23 20.47
N THR A 234 -2.89 -3.93 19.36
CA THR A 234 -2.47 -2.92 18.39
C THR A 234 -3.15 -1.60 18.76
N TYR A 235 -2.37 -0.57 19.10
CA TYR A 235 -2.94 0.70 19.56
C TYR A 235 -3.17 1.71 18.44
N SER A 236 -2.50 1.55 17.30
CA SER A 236 -2.65 2.44 16.15
C SER A 236 -2.68 1.67 14.83
N ALA A 237 -3.51 2.14 13.90
CA ALA A 237 -3.50 1.65 12.52
C ALA A 237 -2.17 1.96 11.79
N THR A 238 -1.31 2.80 12.35
CA THR A 238 0.02 3.07 11.81
C THR A 238 1.04 1.99 12.15
N ASP A 239 0.77 1.16 13.16
CA ASP A 239 1.68 0.09 13.63
C ASP A 239 1.93 -0.95 12.54
N ASN A 240 3.12 -1.54 12.53
CA ASN A 240 3.53 -2.56 11.55
C ASN A 240 2.70 -3.85 11.61
N TRP A 241 2.04 -4.11 12.74
CA TRP A 241 1.28 -5.33 13.01
C TRP A 241 -0.13 -5.00 13.48
N TRP A 242 -1.12 -5.47 12.74
CA TRP A 242 -2.54 -5.25 12.96
C TRP A 242 -3.21 -6.47 13.59
N SER A 243 -4.26 -6.20 14.37
CA SER A 243 -5.11 -7.22 14.99
C SER A 243 -4.32 -8.29 15.75
N LYS A 244 -3.37 -7.86 16.59
CA LYS A 244 -2.59 -8.75 17.46
C LYS A 244 -3.50 -9.42 18.49
N GLY A 245 -3.57 -10.75 18.49
CA GLY A 245 -4.40 -11.48 19.45
C GLY A 245 -4.18 -12.99 19.44
N HIS A 246 -5.03 -13.73 20.15
CA HIS A 246 -4.98 -15.19 20.26
C HIS A 246 -3.66 -15.73 20.85
N GLY A 247 -3.33 -15.28 22.06
CA GLY A 247 -2.05 -15.53 22.70
C GLY A 247 -2.01 -16.81 23.56
N THR A 248 -0.91 -17.55 23.46
CA THR A 248 -0.57 -18.70 24.32
C THR A 248 0.69 -18.38 25.13
N LEU A 249 0.62 -18.48 26.46
CA LEU A 249 1.79 -18.37 27.33
C LEU A 249 2.64 -19.63 27.31
N ILE A 250 3.96 -19.46 27.38
CA ILE A 250 4.91 -20.57 27.45
C ILE A 250 6.14 -20.19 28.30
N ASP A 251 6.62 -21.12 29.11
CA ASP A 251 7.88 -20.99 29.84
C ASP A 251 9.05 -21.54 29.03
N ASP A 252 10.25 -20.98 29.21
CA ASP A 252 11.46 -21.50 28.60
C ASP A 252 12.29 -22.40 29.51
N VAL A 253 13.30 -23.07 28.94
CA VAL A 253 14.22 -23.95 29.67
C VAL A 253 15.02 -23.25 30.77
N ASN A 254 15.12 -21.91 30.73
CA ASN A 254 15.79 -21.08 31.71
C ASN A 254 14.81 -20.48 32.75
N GLY A 255 13.51 -20.78 32.63
CA GLY A 255 12.46 -20.27 33.51
C GLY A 255 11.94 -18.87 33.16
N ASN A 256 12.34 -18.28 32.03
CA ASN A 256 11.70 -17.05 31.52
C ASN A 256 10.35 -17.40 30.88
N TRP A 257 9.51 -16.39 30.68
CA TRP A 257 8.19 -16.57 30.09
C TRP A 257 8.05 -15.76 28.81
N TRP A 258 7.20 -16.27 27.94
CA TRP A 258 6.93 -15.74 26.60
C TRP A 258 5.44 -15.85 26.31
N ILE A 259 4.96 -15.03 25.38
CA ILE A 259 3.64 -15.15 24.79
C ILE A 259 3.79 -15.25 23.26
N VAL A 260 3.17 -16.27 22.69
CA VAL A 260 3.10 -16.49 21.24
C VAL A 260 1.69 -16.19 20.79
N TYR A 261 1.53 -15.39 19.74
CA TYR A 261 0.23 -14.89 19.27
C TYR A 261 0.26 -14.66 17.76
N HIS A 262 -0.85 -14.26 17.14
CA HIS A 262 -0.86 -13.94 15.70
C HIS A 262 -1.21 -12.48 15.41
N ALA A 263 -0.79 -11.99 14.23
CA ALA A 263 -1.13 -10.67 13.72
C ALA A 263 -1.05 -10.61 12.19
N TYR A 264 -1.66 -9.60 11.59
CA TYR A 264 -1.47 -9.28 10.16
C TYR A 264 -0.34 -8.26 9.98
N ALA A 265 0.51 -8.46 8.98
CA ALA A 265 1.43 -7.41 8.55
C ALA A 265 0.64 -6.24 7.92
N LYS A 266 0.91 -5.01 8.35
CA LYS A 266 0.23 -3.79 7.87
C LYS A 266 0.22 -3.72 6.36
N GLY A 267 -0.98 -3.67 5.75
CA GLY A 267 -1.15 -3.61 4.29
C GLY A 267 -1.00 -4.94 3.54
N TYR A 268 -0.72 -6.05 4.23
CA TYR A 268 -0.47 -7.37 3.63
C TYR A 268 -1.37 -8.47 4.23
N HIS A 269 -2.67 -8.20 4.36
CA HIS A 269 -3.67 -9.23 4.74
C HIS A 269 -3.64 -10.46 3.81
N THR A 270 -3.11 -10.30 2.59
CA THR A 270 -2.86 -11.36 1.61
C THR A 270 -1.92 -12.44 2.14
N LEU A 271 -0.98 -12.11 3.04
CA LEU A 271 -0.08 -13.08 3.68
C LEU A 271 -0.76 -13.90 4.78
N GLY A 272 -1.96 -13.51 5.22
CA GLY A 272 -2.62 -14.13 6.37
C GLY A 272 -2.05 -13.67 7.70
N ARG A 273 -2.31 -14.47 8.73
CA ARG A 273 -1.94 -14.15 10.12
C ARG A 273 -0.62 -14.82 10.47
N SER A 274 0.42 -14.03 10.63
CA SER A 274 1.76 -14.50 11.01
C SER A 274 1.85 -14.76 12.50
N THR A 275 2.72 -15.68 12.88
CA THR A 275 2.99 -16.00 14.30
C THR A 275 4.08 -15.07 14.84
N LEU A 276 3.76 -14.38 15.92
CA LEU A 276 4.66 -13.47 16.62
C LEU A 276 4.94 -13.97 18.04
N ILE A 277 6.06 -13.53 18.60
CA ILE A 277 6.44 -13.78 19.99
C ILE A 277 6.84 -12.48 20.69
N GLU A 278 6.48 -12.36 21.97
CA GLU A 278 6.96 -11.33 22.90
C GLU A 278 7.37 -11.96 24.24
N PRO A 279 8.39 -11.42 24.91
CA PRO A 279 8.77 -11.88 26.22
C PRO A 279 7.87 -11.31 27.31
N ILE A 280 7.68 -12.09 28.38
CA ILE A 280 6.82 -11.78 29.52
C ILE A 280 7.64 -11.52 30.78
N GLU A 281 7.19 -10.56 31.59
CA GLU A 281 7.61 -10.42 32.98
C GLU A 281 6.44 -10.69 33.95
N TRP A 282 6.74 -11.36 35.05
CA TRP A 282 5.80 -11.56 36.16
C TRP A 282 5.97 -10.44 37.17
N THR A 283 4.86 -9.79 37.53
CA THR A 283 4.82 -8.71 38.50
C THR A 283 4.76 -9.26 39.94
N GLN A 284 5.08 -8.41 40.92
CA GLN A 284 5.14 -8.80 42.33
C GLN A 284 3.79 -9.26 42.89
N ASP A 285 2.69 -8.72 42.39
CA ASP A 285 1.30 -9.11 42.72
C ASP A 285 0.83 -10.37 41.96
N GLY A 286 1.74 -11.02 41.23
CA GLY A 286 1.51 -12.31 40.58
C GLY A 286 0.83 -12.22 39.21
N TRP A 287 0.68 -11.05 38.61
CA TRP A 287 0.21 -10.89 37.24
C TRP A 287 1.37 -10.94 36.24
N TYR A 288 1.06 -10.83 34.95
CA TYR A 288 2.07 -10.77 33.90
C TYR A 288 1.74 -9.69 32.86
N ARG A 289 2.80 -9.18 32.22
CA ARG A 289 2.74 -8.22 31.11
C ARG A 289 3.95 -8.39 30.19
N THR A 290 3.92 -7.78 29.01
CA THR A 290 5.04 -7.85 28.07
C THR A 290 6.20 -6.94 28.46
N LYS A 291 7.39 -7.28 27.95
CA LYS A 291 8.57 -6.41 27.95
C LYS A 291 9.13 -6.29 26.53
N SER A 292 9.88 -5.22 26.26
CA SER A 292 10.39 -4.94 24.91
C SER A 292 11.68 -5.70 24.56
N THR A 293 12.36 -6.31 25.53
CA THR A 293 13.65 -6.97 25.32
C THR A 293 13.80 -8.27 26.09
N ALA A 294 14.56 -9.22 25.52
CA ALA A 294 14.97 -10.44 26.19
C ALA A 294 16.32 -10.95 25.70
N THR A 295 16.97 -11.78 26.53
CA THR A 295 18.18 -12.52 26.14
C THR A 295 17.76 -13.78 25.38
N PRO A 296 18.29 -14.03 24.16
CA PRO A 296 17.97 -15.22 23.39
C PRO A 296 18.35 -16.53 24.11
N ILE A 297 17.58 -17.59 23.86
CA ILE A 297 17.92 -18.94 24.32
C ILE A 297 19.10 -19.45 23.48
N THR A 298 20.12 -20.01 24.13
CA THR A 298 21.20 -20.72 23.43
C THR A 298 20.94 -22.21 23.49
N PRO A 299 20.42 -22.83 22.41
CA PRO A 299 20.10 -24.25 22.43
C PRO A 299 21.37 -25.11 22.35
N LYS A 300 21.35 -26.29 22.99
CA LYS A 300 22.44 -27.28 22.86
C LYS A 300 22.62 -27.77 21.43
N GLN A 301 21.53 -27.85 20.68
CA GLN A 301 21.50 -28.24 19.27
C GLN A 301 20.70 -27.18 18.51
N LYS A 302 21.33 -26.56 17.52
CA LYS A 302 20.65 -25.62 16.62
C LYS A 302 19.73 -26.39 15.69
N ILE A 303 18.54 -25.86 15.50
CA ILE A 303 17.55 -26.34 14.52
C ILE A 303 17.61 -25.43 13.30
N LYS A 304 17.43 -26.00 12.11
CA LYS A 304 17.29 -25.21 10.88
C LYS A 304 15.89 -24.59 10.91
N HIS A 305 15.83 -23.26 11.01
CA HIS A 305 14.60 -22.52 10.76
C HIS A 305 14.22 -22.65 9.28
N ASP A 306 12.91 -22.71 8.99
CA ASP A 306 12.28 -22.64 7.66
C ASP A 306 11.73 -23.98 7.10
N LEU A 307 10.69 -23.87 6.26
CA LEU A 307 10.07 -24.93 5.46
C LEU A 307 10.37 -24.69 3.98
N GLU A 308 11.16 -25.57 3.37
CA GLU A 308 11.49 -25.45 1.94
C GLU A 308 10.22 -25.47 1.07
N LEU A 309 9.93 -24.33 0.43
CA LEU A 309 8.77 -24.19 -0.44
C LEU A 309 9.03 -24.71 -1.86
N SER A 310 10.28 -24.67 -2.36
CA SER A 310 10.62 -25.25 -3.66
C SER A 310 10.46 -26.77 -3.65
N ASP A 311 10.04 -27.35 -4.79
CA ASP A 311 9.82 -28.79 -4.91
C ASP A 311 10.21 -29.33 -6.29
N ASP A 312 11.11 -30.31 -6.29
CA ASP A 312 11.48 -31.07 -7.47
C ASP A 312 10.65 -32.33 -7.66
N PHE A 313 9.80 -32.66 -6.69
CA PHE A 313 8.97 -33.86 -6.69
C PHE A 313 9.82 -35.14 -6.80
N ASN A 314 10.97 -35.15 -6.12
CA ASN A 314 11.99 -36.21 -6.16
C ASN A 314 11.62 -37.45 -5.32
N GLY A 315 10.58 -37.37 -4.47
CA GLY A 315 10.11 -38.46 -3.62
C GLY A 315 8.82 -39.12 -4.12
N PRO A 316 8.43 -40.27 -3.51
CA PRO A 316 7.12 -40.89 -3.76
C PRO A 316 5.98 -40.20 -3.00
N ASP A 317 6.31 -39.34 -2.03
CA ASP A 317 5.37 -38.68 -1.13
C ASP A 317 5.30 -37.18 -1.39
N LEU A 318 4.16 -36.60 -1.04
CA LEU A 318 3.92 -35.17 -1.11
C LEU A 318 4.66 -34.44 0.03
N GLY A 319 5.39 -33.37 -0.29
CA GLY A 319 6.08 -32.55 0.71
C GLY A 319 5.15 -31.81 1.68
N LEU A 320 5.68 -31.43 2.86
CA LEU A 320 4.91 -30.81 3.95
C LEU A 320 4.41 -29.39 3.65
N GLN A 321 4.97 -28.71 2.65
CA GLN A 321 4.50 -27.40 2.19
C GLN A 321 3.13 -27.46 1.52
N TRP A 322 2.74 -28.63 1.00
CA TRP A 322 1.56 -28.76 0.17
C TRP A 322 0.31 -29.16 0.96
N THR A 323 -0.80 -28.50 0.62
CA THR A 323 -2.14 -28.80 1.14
C THR A 323 -3.18 -28.76 0.01
N PHE A 324 -4.15 -29.66 0.05
CA PHE A 324 -5.36 -29.60 -0.76
C PHE A 324 -6.35 -28.58 -0.18
N TRP A 325 -7.31 -28.16 -1.01
CA TRP A 325 -8.40 -27.27 -0.62
C TRP A 325 -9.73 -28.04 -0.52
N LYS A 326 -10.34 -28.11 0.67
CA LYS A 326 -11.67 -28.72 0.93
C LYS A 326 -11.80 -30.20 0.53
N GLU A 327 -10.70 -30.89 0.31
CA GLU A 327 -10.63 -32.33 0.06
C GLU A 327 -9.28 -32.84 0.54
N TYR A 328 -9.14 -34.15 0.72
CA TYR A 328 -7.82 -34.80 0.82
C TYR A 328 -7.75 -35.92 -0.19
N ALA A 329 -7.04 -35.67 -1.29
CA ALA A 329 -7.03 -36.58 -2.43
C ALA A 329 -5.60 -37.02 -2.82
N PRO A 330 -4.79 -37.59 -1.90
CA PRO A 330 -3.43 -38.02 -2.22
C PRO A 330 -3.40 -39.08 -3.34
N GLN A 331 -4.42 -39.93 -3.42
CA GLN A 331 -4.57 -40.95 -4.49
C GLN A 331 -4.78 -40.35 -5.88
N SER A 332 -5.11 -39.05 -5.96
CA SER A 332 -5.19 -38.32 -7.23
C SER A 332 -3.82 -37.88 -7.76
N LEU A 333 -2.76 -38.04 -6.96
CA LEU A 333 -1.39 -37.66 -7.27
C LEU A 333 -0.56 -38.89 -7.68
N LYS A 334 0.34 -38.70 -8.64
CA LYS A 334 1.36 -39.70 -9.00
C LYS A 334 2.70 -39.01 -9.24
N PHE A 335 3.74 -39.51 -8.59
CA PHE A 335 5.11 -39.03 -8.75
C PHE A 335 5.86 -39.92 -9.73
N LYS A 336 6.26 -39.37 -10.88
CA LYS A 336 7.00 -40.12 -11.90
C LYS A 336 7.98 -39.20 -12.62
N GLN A 337 9.25 -39.59 -12.68
CA GLN A 337 10.30 -38.86 -13.39
C GLN A 337 10.37 -37.38 -12.95
N GLN A 338 10.39 -37.14 -11.64
CA GLN A 338 10.46 -35.78 -11.05
C GLN A 338 9.30 -34.88 -11.52
N THR A 339 8.13 -35.48 -11.70
CA THR A 339 6.91 -34.79 -12.12
C THR A 339 5.78 -35.25 -11.24
N LEU A 340 5.08 -34.28 -10.64
CA LEU A 340 3.82 -34.47 -9.96
C LEU A 340 2.69 -34.49 -11.00
N TRP A 341 2.05 -35.64 -11.18
CA TRP A 341 0.85 -35.76 -12.00
C TRP A 341 -0.40 -35.69 -11.12
N MET A 342 -1.25 -34.72 -11.38
CA MET A 342 -2.49 -34.47 -10.62
C MET A 342 -3.71 -34.72 -11.49
N ASN A 343 -4.61 -35.62 -11.06
CA ASN A 343 -5.90 -35.79 -11.74
C ASN A 343 -6.73 -34.51 -11.56
N ALA A 344 -7.41 -34.08 -12.61
CA ALA A 344 -8.28 -32.92 -12.55
C ALA A 344 -9.58 -33.18 -11.78
N LYS A 345 -10.21 -32.07 -11.37
CA LYS A 345 -11.57 -31.97 -10.83
C LYS A 345 -12.17 -30.64 -11.29
N GLY A 346 -13.50 -30.52 -11.35
CA GLY A 346 -14.15 -29.24 -11.66
C GLY A 346 -13.91 -28.76 -13.10
N LYS A 347 -14.25 -27.48 -13.34
CA LYS A 347 -14.19 -26.84 -14.66
C LYS A 347 -13.44 -25.50 -14.64
N THR A 348 -13.41 -24.80 -13.52
CA THR A 348 -12.80 -23.48 -13.36
C THR A 348 -11.87 -23.50 -12.15
N PRO A 349 -11.05 -22.45 -11.93
CA PRO A 349 -10.23 -22.39 -10.71
C PRO A 349 -11.05 -22.46 -9.41
N ALA A 350 -12.33 -22.08 -9.43
CA ALA A 350 -13.21 -22.10 -8.26
C ALA A 350 -13.57 -23.52 -7.79
N ASP A 351 -13.57 -24.52 -8.67
CA ASP A 351 -13.93 -25.91 -8.34
C ASP A 351 -12.86 -26.93 -8.76
N ALA A 352 -11.69 -26.44 -9.15
CA ALA A 352 -10.54 -27.23 -9.58
C ALA A 352 -9.95 -28.07 -8.45
N ARG A 353 -9.15 -29.08 -8.83
CA ARG A 353 -8.21 -29.65 -7.86
C ARG A 353 -7.03 -28.70 -7.69
N LEU A 354 -6.75 -28.36 -6.44
CA LEU A 354 -5.72 -27.41 -6.03
C LEU A 354 -4.74 -28.08 -5.07
N LEU A 355 -3.47 -27.75 -5.26
CA LEU A 355 -2.39 -28.02 -4.32
C LEU A 355 -1.74 -26.70 -3.95
N LEU A 356 -1.88 -26.31 -2.69
CA LEU A 356 -1.62 -24.97 -2.17
C LEU A 356 -0.43 -24.96 -1.21
N ALA A 357 0.40 -23.92 -1.30
CA ALA A 357 1.51 -23.64 -0.40
C ALA A 357 1.39 -22.22 0.21
N THR A 358 1.77 -22.08 1.47
CA THR A 358 1.75 -20.79 2.20
C THR A 358 2.85 -19.87 1.66
N VAL A 359 2.53 -18.58 1.54
CA VAL A 359 3.45 -17.52 1.13
C VAL A 359 3.92 -16.78 2.37
N GLU A 360 5.20 -16.42 2.41
CA GLU A 360 5.82 -15.84 3.60
C GLU A 360 6.37 -14.42 3.34
N ASP A 361 6.76 -14.11 2.09
CA ASP A 361 7.40 -12.84 1.73
C ASP A 361 6.45 -11.79 1.11
N LYS A 362 6.74 -10.50 1.35
CA LYS A 362 6.08 -9.36 0.68
C LYS A 362 6.49 -9.20 -0.80
N ASN A 363 7.65 -9.76 -1.17
CA ASN A 363 8.24 -9.73 -2.49
C ASN A 363 8.75 -11.13 -2.84
N TYR A 364 8.08 -11.83 -3.76
CA TYR A 364 8.44 -13.19 -4.12
C TYR A 364 8.22 -13.52 -5.58
N GLU A 365 8.91 -14.56 -6.02
CA GLU A 365 8.74 -15.18 -7.32
C GLU A 365 8.41 -16.67 -7.13
N THR A 366 7.40 -17.15 -7.86
CA THR A 366 7.12 -18.57 -7.97
C THR A 366 7.01 -18.99 -9.43
N GLN A 367 7.53 -20.17 -9.75
CA GLN A 367 7.45 -20.72 -11.10
C GLN A 367 7.30 -22.24 -11.08
N VAL A 368 6.73 -22.77 -12.16
CA VAL A 368 6.56 -24.21 -12.37
C VAL A 368 6.48 -24.53 -13.85
N GLU A 369 7.02 -25.67 -14.26
CA GLU A 369 6.74 -26.26 -15.56
C GLU A 369 5.41 -27.01 -15.51
N VAL A 370 4.46 -26.59 -16.34
CA VAL A 370 3.12 -27.16 -16.47
C VAL A 370 3.04 -28.02 -17.73
N ASN A 371 2.44 -29.20 -17.61
CA ASN A 371 2.06 -30.07 -18.71
C ASN A 371 0.55 -30.32 -18.68
N THR A 372 -0.20 -29.65 -19.55
CA THR A 372 -1.66 -29.77 -19.64
C THR A 372 -2.07 -31.01 -20.42
N GLY A 373 -2.77 -31.95 -19.77
CA GLY A 373 -3.33 -33.14 -20.42
C GLY A 373 -4.53 -32.85 -21.34
N ASN A 374 -5.04 -33.89 -21.99
CA ASN A 374 -6.20 -33.76 -22.89
C ASN A 374 -7.49 -33.47 -22.10
N GLY A 375 -8.23 -32.44 -22.51
CA GLY A 375 -9.48 -32.04 -21.85
C GLY A 375 -9.28 -31.39 -20.48
N ASN A 376 -8.06 -30.90 -20.22
CA ASN A 376 -7.71 -30.21 -18.98
C ASN A 376 -7.36 -28.75 -19.22
N THR A 377 -7.54 -27.98 -18.16
CA THR A 377 -6.95 -26.67 -17.96
C THR A 377 -6.05 -26.74 -16.74
N ALA A 378 -4.80 -26.31 -16.85
CA ALA A 378 -3.83 -26.37 -15.77
C ALA A 378 -3.00 -25.09 -15.68
N GLY A 379 -2.44 -24.80 -14.50
CA GLY A 379 -1.66 -23.59 -14.33
C GLY A 379 -1.14 -23.32 -12.93
N LEU A 380 -0.70 -22.08 -12.74
CA LEU A 380 -0.14 -21.53 -11.51
C LEU A 380 -0.96 -20.31 -11.12
N ILE A 381 -1.48 -20.30 -9.90
CA ILE A 381 -2.36 -19.24 -9.40
C ILE A 381 -1.98 -18.81 -7.98
N LEU A 382 -2.41 -17.62 -7.60
CA LEU A 382 -2.59 -17.17 -6.23
C LEU A 382 -4.06 -17.38 -5.87
N TYR A 383 -4.35 -18.13 -4.81
CA TYR A 383 -5.69 -18.60 -4.46
C TYR A 383 -6.02 -18.30 -3.00
N TYR A 384 -7.13 -17.59 -2.78
CA TYR A 384 -7.67 -17.31 -1.45
C TYR A 384 -8.92 -18.18 -1.18
N ASN A 385 -9.90 -18.13 -2.10
CA ASN A 385 -11.08 -19.00 -2.09
C ASN A 385 -11.72 -19.04 -3.49
N GLU A 386 -12.90 -19.67 -3.60
CA GLU A 386 -13.61 -19.86 -4.86
C GLU A 386 -14.03 -18.56 -5.57
N LYS A 387 -14.03 -17.43 -4.85
CA LYS A 387 -14.40 -16.10 -5.34
C LYS A 387 -13.20 -15.15 -5.47
N ALA A 388 -12.00 -15.58 -5.06
CA ALA A 388 -10.81 -14.75 -5.00
C ALA A 388 -9.55 -15.54 -5.37
N TYR A 389 -9.12 -15.37 -6.61
CA TYR A 389 -7.87 -15.93 -7.13
C TYR A 389 -7.36 -15.11 -8.33
N ALA A 390 -6.06 -15.10 -8.54
CA ALA A 390 -5.40 -14.45 -9.68
C ALA A 390 -4.26 -15.34 -10.21
N GLY A 391 -3.86 -15.17 -11.47
CA GLY A 391 -2.74 -15.92 -12.05
C GLY A 391 -3.03 -16.43 -13.45
N ILE A 392 -2.50 -17.59 -13.80
CA ILE A 392 -2.56 -18.10 -15.17
C ILE A 392 -2.95 -19.57 -15.25
N THR A 393 -3.78 -19.88 -16.24
CA THR A 393 -4.13 -21.24 -16.61
C THR A 393 -4.06 -21.42 -18.13
N SER A 394 -3.90 -22.66 -18.61
CA SER A 394 -3.94 -22.98 -20.03
C SER A 394 -4.55 -24.36 -20.29
N ASP A 395 -5.34 -24.44 -21.36
CA ASP A 395 -5.83 -25.69 -21.96
C ASP A 395 -4.87 -26.26 -23.03
N GLY A 396 -3.70 -25.64 -23.19
CA GLY A 396 -2.70 -25.95 -24.22
C GLY A 396 -2.96 -25.28 -25.58
N LYS A 397 -4.08 -24.56 -25.75
CA LYS A 397 -4.41 -23.77 -26.95
C LYS A 397 -4.49 -22.27 -26.66
N SER A 398 -4.94 -21.92 -25.46
CA SER A 398 -5.05 -20.55 -24.96
C SER A 398 -4.48 -20.43 -23.55
N PHE A 399 -3.92 -19.27 -23.23
CA PHE A 399 -3.67 -18.84 -21.86
C PHE A 399 -4.89 -18.03 -21.39
N THR A 400 -5.35 -18.29 -20.18
CA THR A 400 -6.34 -17.48 -19.48
C THR A 400 -5.67 -16.82 -18.29
N ILE A 401 -5.63 -15.49 -18.30
CA ILE A 401 -5.10 -14.67 -17.21
C ILE A 401 -6.28 -14.28 -16.32
N HIS A 402 -6.20 -14.62 -15.04
CA HIS A 402 -7.19 -14.29 -14.02
C HIS A 402 -6.68 -13.11 -13.20
N GLN A 403 -7.45 -12.03 -13.14
CA GLN A 403 -7.17 -10.89 -12.25
C GLN A 403 -7.93 -11.03 -10.93
N ASN A 404 -9.14 -11.58 -11.00
CA ASN A 404 -9.94 -12.09 -9.89
C ASN A 404 -10.90 -13.15 -10.46
N ALA A 405 -11.79 -13.72 -9.63
CA ALA A 405 -12.73 -14.75 -10.08
C ALA A 405 -13.76 -14.25 -11.13
N GLU A 406 -14.04 -12.96 -11.18
CA GLU A 406 -15.02 -12.36 -12.09
C GLU A 406 -14.38 -11.76 -13.35
N LYS A 407 -13.06 -11.48 -13.30
CA LYS A 407 -12.33 -10.78 -14.35
C LYS A 407 -11.15 -11.60 -14.84
N SER A 408 -11.28 -12.10 -16.06
CA SER A 408 -10.22 -12.81 -16.79
C SER A 408 -10.23 -12.44 -18.27
N PHE A 409 -9.13 -12.72 -18.96
CA PHE A 409 -9.04 -12.59 -20.42
C PHE A 409 -8.16 -13.69 -21.01
N GLY A 410 -8.44 -14.05 -22.27
CA GLY A 410 -7.76 -15.10 -22.99
C GLY A 410 -6.74 -14.57 -24.00
N LEU A 411 -5.61 -15.26 -24.14
CA LEU A 411 -4.57 -15.03 -25.15
C LEU A 411 -4.26 -16.35 -25.88
N PRO A 412 -3.89 -16.34 -27.17
CA PRO A 412 -3.45 -17.55 -27.87
C PRO A 412 -2.17 -18.14 -27.23
N ASN A 413 -2.17 -19.44 -26.94
CA ASN A 413 -0.98 -20.15 -26.48
C ASN A 413 -0.26 -20.79 -27.68
N LYS A 414 0.87 -20.18 -28.07
CA LYS A 414 1.75 -20.68 -29.15
C LYS A 414 2.83 -21.65 -28.66
N ILE A 415 3.02 -21.79 -27.34
CA ILE A 415 4.01 -22.67 -26.72
C ILE A 415 3.49 -24.12 -26.71
N GLY A 416 2.19 -24.28 -26.50
CA GLY A 416 1.49 -25.56 -26.47
C GLY A 416 1.25 -26.08 -25.06
N LYS A 417 1.11 -27.40 -24.92
CA LYS A 417 0.71 -28.05 -23.65
C LYS A 417 1.79 -28.06 -22.57
N ARG A 418 3.05 -27.83 -22.94
CA ARG A 418 4.19 -27.86 -22.03
C ARG A 418 4.85 -26.50 -22.00
N PHE A 419 4.79 -25.81 -20.87
CA PHE A 419 5.27 -24.44 -20.71
C PHE A 419 5.66 -24.19 -19.25
N PHE A 420 6.54 -23.23 -19.01
CA PHE A 420 6.75 -22.67 -17.68
C PHE A 420 5.78 -21.53 -17.45
N ALA A 421 5.18 -21.49 -16.27
CA ALA A 421 4.43 -20.35 -15.75
C ALA A 421 5.23 -19.74 -14.59
N LYS A 422 5.23 -18.41 -14.49
CA LYS A 422 5.84 -17.67 -13.40
C LYS A 422 4.90 -16.56 -12.93
N ILE A 423 4.83 -16.41 -11.62
CA ILE A 423 4.19 -15.28 -10.94
C ILE A 423 5.29 -14.57 -10.15
N GLN A 424 5.39 -13.25 -10.34
CA GLN A 424 6.18 -12.36 -9.50
C GLN A 424 5.18 -11.45 -8.78
N ASN A 425 5.25 -11.38 -7.45
CA ASN A 425 4.38 -10.53 -6.66
C ASN A 425 5.23 -9.62 -5.78
N GLN A 426 5.14 -8.31 -6.02
CA GLN A 426 5.92 -7.28 -5.33
C GLN A 426 4.95 -6.30 -4.69
N GLY A 427 4.84 -6.28 -3.35
CA GLY A 427 4.00 -5.29 -2.70
C GLY A 427 2.50 -5.44 -3.00
N ASN A 428 1.99 -6.67 -3.22
CA ASN A 428 0.65 -6.99 -3.75
C ASN A 428 0.41 -6.64 -5.22
N ILE A 429 1.45 -6.27 -5.98
CA ILE A 429 1.36 -6.08 -7.42
C ILE A 429 1.93 -7.31 -8.12
N MET A 430 1.06 -8.03 -8.82
CA MET A 430 1.37 -9.29 -9.48
C MET A 430 1.65 -9.10 -10.97
N ARG A 431 2.72 -9.75 -11.45
CA ARG A 431 3.05 -9.96 -12.85
C ARG A 431 2.99 -11.45 -13.20
N VAL A 432 2.50 -11.76 -14.39
CA VAL A 432 2.33 -13.10 -14.92
C VAL A 432 3.17 -13.28 -16.19
N MET A 433 4.02 -14.29 -16.20
CA MET A 433 4.94 -14.60 -17.30
C MET A 433 4.86 -16.07 -17.70
N VAL A 434 5.20 -16.35 -18.97
CA VAL A 434 5.33 -17.71 -19.49
C VAL A 434 6.62 -17.89 -20.27
N SER A 435 7.14 -19.12 -20.28
CA SER A 435 8.34 -19.47 -21.04
C SER A 435 8.21 -20.86 -21.66
N LYS A 436 8.91 -21.09 -22.77
CA LYS A 436 9.03 -22.42 -23.39
C LYS A 436 10.10 -23.28 -22.71
N ASP A 437 11.16 -22.65 -22.22
CA ASP A 437 12.39 -23.32 -21.77
C ASP A 437 12.81 -22.95 -20.34
N GLY A 438 12.14 -21.99 -19.72
CA GLY A 438 12.44 -21.46 -18.39
C GLY A 438 13.58 -20.44 -18.38
N LYS A 439 14.05 -19.99 -19.55
CA LYS A 439 15.14 -19.01 -19.69
C LYS A 439 14.61 -17.70 -20.27
N GLU A 440 13.94 -17.78 -21.41
CA GLU A 440 13.34 -16.61 -22.06
C GLU A 440 11.88 -16.47 -21.63
N TRP A 441 11.55 -15.35 -20.98
CA TRP A 441 10.23 -15.12 -20.38
C TRP A 441 9.45 -14.08 -21.19
N ASN A 442 8.18 -14.39 -21.45
CA ASN A 442 7.22 -13.46 -22.05
C ASN A 442 6.23 -13.02 -20.98
N THR A 443 6.19 -11.73 -20.68
CA THR A 443 5.18 -11.13 -19.80
C THR A 443 3.83 -11.10 -20.52
N LEU A 444 2.81 -11.71 -19.92
CA LEU A 444 1.44 -11.73 -20.47
C LEU A 444 0.53 -10.70 -19.80
N ALA A 445 0.82 -10.38 -18.54
CA ALA A 445 0.11 -9.36 -17.80
C ALA A 445 1.00 -8.82 -16.67
N GLU A 446 0.83 -7.54 -16.37
CA GLU A 446 1.50 -6.83 -15.30
C GLU A 446 0.51 -5.91 -14.58
N ASN A 447 0.92 -5.37 -13.43
CA ASN A 447 0.12 -4.45 -12.63
C ASN A 447 -1.23 -5.04 -12.16
N ILE A 448 -1.28 -6.35 -11.90
CA ILE A 448 -2.47 -6.98 -11.31
C ILE A 448 -2.43 -6.77 -9.81
N ASP A 449 -3.25 -5.85 -9.30
CA ASP A 449 -3.41 -5.59 -7.87
C ASP A 449 -4.17 -6.73 -7.18
N VAL A 450 -3.50 -7.43 -6.27
CA VAL A 450 -4.09 -8.51 -5.45
C VAL A 450 -4.36 -8.10 -4.01
N SER A 451 -4.16 -6.82 -3.65
CA SER A 451 -4.25 -6.33 -2.27
C SER A 451 -5.64 -6.50 -1.66
N GLN A 452 -6.67 -6.70 -2.50
CA GLN A 452 -8.06 -6.85 -2.11
C GLN A 452 -8.48 -8.33 -1.93
N LEU A 453 -7.64 -9.30 -2.27
CA LEU A 453 -7.95 -10.73 -2.21
C LEU A 453 -7.73 -11.30 -0.80
N HIS A 454 -8.48 -10.80 0.18
CA HIS A 454 -8.39 -11.19 1.59
C HIS A 454 -9.76 -11.16 2.31
N HIS A 455 -9.76 -11.51 3.61
CA HIS A 455 -10.95 -11.74 4.42
C HIS A 455 -11.93 -10.55 4.54
N ASN A 456 -11.46 -9.30 4.52
CA ASN A 456 -12.38 -8.15 4.62
C ASN A 456 -13.35 -8.10 3.43
N ASN A 457 -12.89 -8.53 2.25
CA ASN A 457 -13.69 -8.54 1.03
C ASN A 457 -14.36 -9.91 0.77
N TYR A 458 -13.70 -11.01 1.15
CA TYR A 458 -14.11 -12.35 0.75
C TYR A 458 -14.48 -13.30 1.90
N LYS A 459 -14.44 -12.81 3.14
CA LYS A 459 -14.72 -13.57 4.39
C LYS A 459 -13.81 -14.80 4.56
N GLY A 460 -14.05 -15.56 5.61
CA GLY A 460 -13.13 -16.64 6.04
C GLY A 460 -11.87 -16.07 6.68
N PHE A 461 -10.94 -16.95 7.05
CA PHE A 461 -9.74 -16.58 7.81
C PHE A 461 -8.47 -17.12 7.16
N TYR A 462 -8.42 -17.05 5.83
CA TYR A 462 -7.38 -17.64 4.99
C TYR A 462 -6.33 -16.61 4.57
N ALA A 463 -5.41 -17.04 3.71
CA ALA A 463 -4.46 -16.20 3.00
C ALA A 463 -4.44 -16.51 1.52
N LEU A 464 -3.82 -15.62 0.74
CA LEU A 464 -3.60 -15.79 -0.68
C LEU A 464 -2.40 -16.72 -0.89
N ARG A 465 -2.66 -17.99 -1.21
CA ARG A 465 -1.66 -19.07 -1.31
C ARG A 465 -1.27 -19.37 -2.75
N ILE A 466 -0.05 -19.87 -2.96
CA ILE A 466 0.37 -20.34 -4.29
C ILE A 466 -0.31 -21.66 -4.58
N GLY A 467 -0.90 -21.81 -5.76
CA GLY A 467 -1.67 -22.98 -6.15
C GLY A 467 -1.23 -23.57 -7.48
N LEU A 468 -0.93 -24.87 -7.45
CA LEU A 468 -0.93 -25.71 -8.64
C LEU A 468 -2.36 -26.15 -8.91
N LEU A 469 -2.85 -25.93 -10.13
CA LEU A 469 -4.25 -26.11 -10.49
C LEU A 469 -4.41 -27.11 -11.63
N SER A 470 -5.36 -28.05 -11.48
CA SER A 470 -5.80 -28.95 -12.56
C SER A 470 -7.33 -29.07 -12.59
N ALA A 471 -7.93 -28.51 -13.64
CA ALA A 471 -9.37 -28.55 -13.92
C ALA A 471 -9.68 -29.42 -15.16
N GLY A 472 -10.89 -30.00 -15.22
CA GLY A 472 -11.31 -30.89 -16.31
C GLY A 472 -11.42 -32.38 -15.91
N LYS A 473 -11.19 -33.29 -16.88
CA LYS A 473 -11.43 -34.75 -16.73
C LYS A 473 -10.17 -35.64 -16.84
N GLY A 474 -9.05 -35.10 -17.29
CA GLY A 474 -7.76 -35.77 -17.44
C GLY A 474 -6.80 -35.48 -16.28
N ASN A 475 -5.50 -35.38 -16.55
CA ASN A 475 -4.48 -35.00 -15.57
C ASN A 475 -3.56 -33.89 -16.07
N ALA A 476 -2.84 -33.24 -15.16
CA ALA A 476 -1.80 -32.27 -15.46
C ALA A 476 -0.50 -32.66 -14.75
N GLY A 477 0.64 -32.43 -15.39
CA GLY A 477 1.97 -32.64 -14.82
C GLY A 477 2.59 -31.32 -14.36
N PHE A 478 3.25 -31.34 -13.20
CA PHE A 478 3.99 -30.21 -12.65
C PHE A 478 5.41 -30.63 -12.33
N ARG A 479 6.39 -29.80 -12.70
CA ARG A 479 7.81 -30.08 -12.48
C ARG A 479 8.57 -28.81 -12.14
N LYS A 480 9.65 -28.94 -11.36
CA LYS A 480 10.55 -27.83 -10.99
C LYS A 480 9.78 -26.67 -10.39
N PHE A 481 8.95 -26.93 -9.38
CA PHE A 481 8.34 -25.85 -8.63
C PHE A 481 9.45 -25.10 -7.89
N ARG A 482 9.50 -23.79 -8.07
CA ARG A 482 10.44 -22.92 -7.38
C ARG A 482 9.67 -21.81 -6.70
N TYR A 483 10.08 -21.53 -5.48
CA TYR A 483 9.71 -20.34 -4.73
C TYR A 483 10.99 -19.69 -4.25
N ARG A 484 11.04 -18.36 -4.30
CA ARG A 484 12.08 -17.59 -3.63
C ARG A 484 11.54 -16.24 -3.20
N ASN A 485 12.08 -15.74 -2.10
CA ASN A 485 12.07 -14.31 -1.84
C ASN A 485 12.78 -13.60 -3.02
N ALA A 486 12.16 -12.60 -3.59
CA ALA A 486 12.61 -11.91 -4.79
C ALA A 486 13.34 -10.59 -4.48
N ILE A 487 13.95 -10.48 -3.30
CA ILE A 487 14.94 -9.45 -3.00
C ILE A 487 16.20 -9.71 -3.86
N PRO A 488 16.66 -8.74 -4.66
CA PRO A 488 17.88 -8.88 -5.44
C PRO A 488 19.15 -8.99 -4.57
N GLU A 489 20.10 -9.82 -5.01
CA GLU A 489 21.43 -9.95 -4.41
C GLU A 489 22.49 -9.21 -5.25
N GLU A 490 23.72 -9.06 -4.74
CA GLU A 490 24.83 -8.41 -5.46
C GLU A 490 25.06 -9.01 -6.86
N LYS A 491 24.92 -10.34 -7.00
CA LYS A 491 25.08 -11.04 -8.28
C LYS A 491 24.04 -10.65 -9.34
N ASP A 492 22.92 -10.07 -8.92
CA ASP A 492 21.82 -9.66 -9.80
C ASP A 492 21.98 -8.20 -10.28
N MET A 493 22.93 -7.46 -9.70
CA MET A 493 23.17 -6.05 -10.02
C MET A 493 23.90 -5.89 -11.36
N SER A 494 23.52 -4.87 -12.12
CA SER A 494 24.08 -4.60 -13.45
C SER A 494 24.29 -3.12 -13.78
N ALA A 495 23.64 -2.23 -13.04
CA ALA A 495 23.70 -0.80 -13.29
C ALA A 495 23.62 -0.02 -11.96
N TYR A 496 23.80 1.29 -12.05
CA TYR A 496 23.74 2.22 -10.94
C TYR A 496 22.69 3.30 -11.24
N LEU A 497 21.99 3.74 -10.20
CA LEU A 497 21.08 4.88 -10.22
C LEU A 497 21.63 5.93 -9.27
N MET A 498 21.91 7.12 -9.79
CA MET A 498 22.20 8.31 -9.00
C MET A 498 20.95 9.18 -8.91
N VAL A 499 20.54 9.53 -7.69
CA VAL A 499 19.56 10.60 -7.44
C VAL A 499 20.28 11.88 -7.06
N PHE A 500 19.77 13.03 -7.46
CA PHE A 500 20.36 14.35 -7.14
C PHE A 500 19.30 15.45 -7.30
N HIS A 501 19.59 16.65 -6.79
CA HIS A 501 18.78 17.83 -7.08
C HIS A 501 19.57 18.89 -7.83
N LYS A 502 18.85 19.90 -8.32
CA LYS A 502 19.43 21.09 -8.95
C LYS A 502 18.81 22.36 -8.38
N ASP A 503 19.64 23.38 -8.18
CA ASP A 503 19.22 24.67 -7.63
C ASP A 503 18.23 25.42 -8.54
N GLU A 504 18.27 25.18 -9.86
CA GLU A 504 17.39 25.86 -10.82
C GLU A 504 15.92 25.45 -10.68
N THR A 505 15.66 24.19 -10.32
CA THR A 505 14.28 23.65 -10.28
C THR A 505 13.87 23.16 -8.90
N HIS A 506 14.81 22.96 -7.97
CA HIS A 506 14.59 22.29 -6.68
C HIS A 506 13.79 20.99 -6.83
N GLY A 507 14.03 20.27 -7.93
CA GLY A 507 13.35 19.03 -8.27
C GLY A 507 14.26 17.82 -8.10
N LEU A 508 13.65 16.64 -8.07
CA LEU A 508 14.35 15.36 -8.03
C LEU A 508 14.79 14.99 -9.45
N TYR A 509 16.05 14.63 -9.61
CA TYR A 509 16.63 14.08 -10.82
C TYR A 509 17.13 12.68 -10.57
N MET A 510 17.19 11.90 -11.65
CA MET A 510 17.73 10.54 -11.66
C MET A 510 18.66 10.38 -12.86
N ALA A 511 19.82 9.77 -12.66
CA ALA A 511 20.74 9.41 -13.72
C ALA A 511 21.16 7.94 -13.60
N VAL A 512 21.27 7.27 -14.74
CA VAL A 512 21.65 5.86 -14.83
C VAL A 512 23.08 5.73 -15.34
N SER A 513 23.82 4.75 -14.82
CA SER A 513 25.11 4.32 -15.34
C SER A 513 25.18 2.80 -15.43
N HIS A 514 25.61 2.25 -16.57
CA HIS A 514 25.78 0.80 -16.76
C HIS A 514 27.20 0.31 -16.42
N ASP A 515 28.15 1.23 -16.27
CA ASP A 515 29.56 0.91 -15.95
C ASP A 515 30.02 1.51 -14.61
N GLY A 516 29.21 2.39 -14.01
CA GLY A 516 29.55 3.13 -12.79
C GLY A 516 30.52 4.29 -13.02
N TYR A 517 30.74 4.70 -14.27
CA TYR A 517 31.61 5.82 -14.65
C TYR A 517 30.85 6.88 -15.44
N ASN A 518 30.01 6.45 -16.38
CA ASN A 518 29.27 7.32 -17.29
C ASN A 518 27.81 7.41 -16.85
N PHE A 519 27.37 8.59 -16.41
CA PHE A 519 26.01 8.82 -15.93
C PHE A 519 25.19 9.62 -16.94
N THR A 520 23.99 9.14 -17.26
CA THR A 520 23.03 9.82 -18.14
C THR A 520 21.76 10.12 -17.37
N ALA A 521 21.37 11.39 -17.28
CA ALA A 521 20.12 11.78 -16.64
C ALA A 521 18.93 11.29 -17.45
N LEU A 522 17.95 10.71 -16.74
CA LEU A 522 16.64 10.37 -17.25
C LEU A 522 15.85 11.64 -17.60
N ASN A 523 14.71 11.47 -18.26
CA ASN A 523 13.83 12.57 -18.67
C ASN A 523 14.55 13.69 -19.47
N ASP A 524 15.51 13.33 -20.32
CA ASP A 524 16.34 14.29 -21.09
C ASP A 524 17.04 15.37 -20.24
N GLY A 525 17.38 15.07 -18.99
CA GLY A 525 18.05 16.03 -18.09
C GLY A 525 17.09 17.03 -17.42
N GLU A 526 15.78 16.84 -17.57
CA GLU A 526 14.74 17.52 -16.79
C GLU A 526 14.46 16.74 -15.48
N PRO A 527 13.89 17.37 -14.44
CA PRO A 527 13.57 16.67 -13.20
C PRO A 527 12.55 15.55 -13.46
N VAL A 528 12.76 14.39 -12.83
CA VAL A 528 11.82 13.27 -12.86
C VAL A 528 10.60 13.56 -11.98
N ILE A 529 10.78 14.35 -10.91
CA ILE A 529 9.70 14.84 -10.07
C ILE A 529 9.96 16.31 -9.73
N ALA A 530 8.99 17.16 -10.02
CA ALA A 530 9.04 18.58 -9.69
C ALA A 530 8.90 18.76 -8.16
N GLY A 531 9.86 19.43 -7.51
CA GLY A 531 9.86 19.52 -6.05
C GLY A 531 8.67 20.30 -5.49
N ASP A 532 8.15 21.27 -6.24
CA ASP A 532 7.03 22.11 -5.86
C ASP A 532 5.67 21.41 -5.87
N THR A 533 5.59 20.20 -6.44
CA THR A 533 4.40 19.34 -6.39
C THR A 533 4.41 18.37 -5.21
N ILE A 534 5.57 18.20 -4.56
CA ILE A 534 5.75 17.20 -3.50
C ILE A 534 6.12 17.76 -2.13
N ALA A 535 6.74 18.93 -2.05
CA ALA A 535 7.20 19.54 -0.79
C ALA A 535 6.25 20.64 -0.28
N TYR A 536 6.17 20.83 1.04
CA TYR A 536 5.42 21.93 1.65
C TYR A 536 6.06 23.29 1.36
N GLN A 537 7.39 23.38 1.38
CA GLN A 537 8.14 24.60 1.04
C GLN A 537 8.30 24.80 -0.47
N ARG A 538 7.61 24.00 -1.28
CA ARG A 538 7.61 24.09 -2.74
C ARG A 538 8.98 23.85 -3.39
N GLY A 539 9.82 23.05 -2.77
CA GLY A 539 11.08 22.59 -3.35
C GLY A 539 11.66 21.46 -2.52
N ILE A 540 12.41 20.58 -3.17
CA ILE A 540 13.19 19.54 -2.51
C ILE A 540 14.68 19.80 -2.64
N ARG A 541 15.43 19.25 -1.70
CA ARG A 541 16.89 19.15 -1.73
C ARG A 541 17.33 17.81 -1.14
N ASP A 542 18.60 17.51 -1.35
CA ASP A 542 19.32 16.46 -0.64
C ASP A 542 18.65 15.07 -0.74
N PRO A 543 18.34 14.59 -1.96
CA PRO A 543 17.76 13.27 -2.13
C PRO A 543 18.74 12.16 -1.75
N HIS A 544 18.30 11.30 -0.84
CA HIS A 544 18.95 10.03 -0.56
C HIS A 544 18.02 8.88 -0.94
N ILE A 545 18.56 7.83 -1.56
CA ILE A 545 17.81 6.64 -1.97
C ILE A 545 18.45 5.37 -1.38
N TYR A 546 17.62 4.43 -0.94
CA TYR A 546 18.03 3.19 -0.29
C TYR A 546 17.17 2.01 -0.75
N ARG A 547 17.79 0.85 -1.00
CA ARG A 547 17.05 -0.40 -1.20
C ARG A 547 16.89 -1.10 0.14
N GLY A 548 15.65 -1.21 0.61
CA GLY A 548 15.36 -1.82 1.91
C GLY A 548 15.42 -3.34 1.91
N PRO A 549 15.33 -3.95 3.12
CA PRO A 549 15.40 -5.40 3.28
C PRO A 549 14.16 -6.14 2.75
N ASP A 550 13.12 -5.44 2.31
CA ASP A 550 11.98 -6.02 1.59
C ASP A 550 12.16 -5.97 0.05
N GLY A 551 13.23 -5.35 -0.42
CA GLY A 551 13.55 -5.14 -1.83
C GLY A 551 12.95 -3.87 -2.44
N ALA A 552 12.13 -3.11 -1.68
CA ALA A 552 11.59 -1.83 -2.13
C ALA A 552 12.64 -0.71 -2.09
N PHE A 553 12.39 0.34 -2.84
CA PHE A 553 13.17 1.58 -2.86
C PHE A 553 12.54 2.62 -1.95
N TYR A 554 13.37 3.24 -1.12
CA TYR A 554 13.02 4.25 -0.15
C TYR A 554 13.79 5.52 -0.46
N MET A 555 13.13 6.67 -0.42
CA MET A 555 13.74 7.96 -0.70
C MET A 555 13.35 8.99 0.34
N ALA A 556 14.34 9.71 0.86
CA ALA A 556 14.15 10.82 1.77
C ALA A 556 14.79 12.08 1.18
N MET A 557 14.12 13.21 1.36
CA MET A 557 14.57 14.51 0.84
C MET A 557 14.27 15.61 1.85
N THR A 558 15.10 16.64 1.85
CA THR A 558 14.84 17.88 2.59
C THR A 558 13.69 18.67 1.93
N ASP A 559 12.67 19.03 2.70
CA ASP A 559 11.57 19.91 2.25
C ASP A 559 11.99 21.41 2.27
N LEU A 560 12.79 21.84 1.29
CA LEU A 560 13.40 23.16 1.29
C LEU A 560 13.47 23.78 -0.11
N HIS A 561 13.03 25.03 -0.21
CA HIS A 561 13.27 25.88 -1.36
C HIS A 561 14.03 27.14 -0.94
N VAL A 562 15.31 27.23 -1.32
CA VAL A 562 16.20 28.34 -0.91
C VAL A 562 15.95 29.62 -1.71
N PHE A 563 15.32 29.52 -2.88
CA PHE A 563 14.96 30.64 -3.75
C PHE A 563 13.46 30.92 -3.86
N ALA A 564 12.64 30.36 -2.95
CA ALA A 564 11.19 30.50 -3.02
C ALA A 564 10.70 31.96 -3.07
N GLN A 565 11.40 32.91 -2.45
CA GLN A 565 11.04 34.33 -2.56
C GLN A 565 11.26 34.88 -3.97
N ARG A 566 12.46 34.61 -4.52
CA ARG A 566 12.84 35.00 -5.89
C ARG A 566 11.85 34.42 -6.91
N ASP A 567 11.44 33.18 -6.67
CA ASP A 567 10.60 32.40 -7.60
C ASP A 567 9.09 32.60 -7.34
N GLY A 568 8.71 33.48 -6.40
CA GLY A 568 7.32 33.89 -6.16
C GLY A 568 6.48 32.91 -5.33
N TYR A 569 7.09 31.89 -4.71
CA TYR A 569 6.41 30.95 -3.82
C TYR A 569 6.21 31.48 -2.39
N ARG A 570 6.97 32.51 -1.97
CA ARG A 570 6.83 33.16 -0.66
C ARG A 570 7.21 34.65 -0.70
N GLU A 571 6.79 35.41 0.32
CA GLU A 571 7.09 36.85 0.41
C GLU A 571 8.42 37.18 1.11
N THR A 572 8.99 36.24 1.87
CA THR A 572 10.19 36.43 2.69
C THR A 572 11.36 35.59 2.21
N GLN A 573 12.60 36.05 2.44
CA GLN A 573 13.81 35.30 2.06
C GLN A 573 13.86 33.92 2.70
N TRP A 574 13.41 33.79 3.95
CA TRP A 574 13.22 32.56 4.73
C TRP A 574 11.81 32.56 5.31
N GLU A 575 11.17 31.40 5.47
CA GLU A 575 9.81 31.36 6.06
C GLU A 575 9.83 31.70 7.57
N ARG A 576 10.99 31.68 8.23
CA ARG A 576 11.17 32.15 9.63
C ARG A 576 12.14 33.33 9.71
N ASP A 577 12.13 34.01 10.87
CA ASP A 577 13.01 35.14 11.15
C ASP A 577 14.49 34.72 11.31
N GLY A 578 15.37 35.71 11.47
CA GLY A 578 16.82 35.48 11.56
C GLY A 578 17.29 34.68 12.78
N LYS A 579 16.44 34.39 13.77
CA LYS A 579 16.80 33.58 14.95
C LYS A 579 16.99 32.10 14.63
N TYR A 580 16.59 31.66 13.43
CA TYR A 580 16.74 30.29 12.92
C TYR A 580 17.81 30.18 11.82
N GLY A 581 18.44 31.31 11.47
CA GLY A 581 19.62 31.33 10.63
C GLY A 581 19.30 30.95 9.19
N TRP A 582 20.25 30.30 8.52
CA TRP A 582 20.05 29.81 7.16
C TRP A 582 19.28 28.47 7.19
N GLY A 583 18.20 28.35 6.42
CA GLY A 583 17.42 27.13 6.19
C GLY A 583 16.44 26.73 7.31
N ASN A 584 15.32 27.43 7.36
CA ASN A 584 14.20 27.21 8.27
C ASN A 584 13.35 25.96 7.94
N ASN A 585 13.95 24.92 7.35
CA ASN A 585 13.28 23.66 7.06
C ASN A 585 12.76 23.03 8.36
N ARG A 586 11.58 22.41 8.30
CA ARG A 586 10.96 21.75 9.45
C ARG A 586 10.60 20.30 9.15
N GLY A 587 10.94 19.79 7.97
CA GLY A 587 10.33 18.59 7.48
C GLY A 587 11.05 17.90 6.34
N LEU A 588 10.66 16.64 6.13
CA LEU A 588 11.21 15.78 5.10
C LEU A 588 10.09 15.32 4.18
N VAL A 589 10.44 15.08 2.93
CA VAL A 589 9.60 14.34 1.98
C VAL A 589 10.08 12.90 1.95
N LEU A 590 9.21 11.95 2.28
CA LEU A 590 9.52 10.51 2.30
C LEU A 590 8.74 9.81 1.21
N MET A 591 9.39 8.90 0.50
CA MET A 591 8.79 8.17 -0.62
C MET A 591 9.19 6.70 -0.61
N LYS A 592 8.25 5.81 -0.96
CA LYS A 592 8.47 4.36 -1.15
C LYS A 592 7.99 3.92 -2.53
N SER A 593 8.77 3.09 -3.21
CA SER A 593 8.44 2.52 -4.51
C SER A 593 8.93 1.08 -4.64
N TRP A 594 8.22 0.28 -5.43
CA TRP A 594 8.68 -1.07 -5.83
C TRP A 594 9.36 -1.07 -7.20
N ASP A 595 9.21 0.00 -7.99
CA ASP A 595 9.58 0.01 -9.40
C ASP A 595 10.34 1.27 -9.87
N LEU A 596 10.61 2.22 -8.96
CA LEU A 596 11.24 3.54 -9.18
C LEU A 596 10.41 4.52 -10.02
N ILE A 597 9.21 4.12 -10.44
CA ILE A 597 8.32 4.91 -11.29
C ILE A 597 7.11 5.38 -10.48
N ASN A 598 6.49 4.44 -9.76
CA ASN A 598 5.31 4.66 -8.95
C ASN A 598 5.72 4.82 -7.49
N TRP A 599 5.45 5.99 -6.92
CA TRP A 599 5.87 6.33 -5.57
C TRP A 599 4.67 6.61 -4.67
N LYS A 600 4.65 5.98 -3.49
CA LYS A 600 3.87 6.45 -2.34
C LYS A 600 4.66 7.57 -1.67
N ARG A 601 4.01 8.66 -1.30
CA ARG A 601 4.65 9.84 -0.68
C ARG A 601 3.99 10.19 0.65
N THR A 602 4.80 10.60 1.61
CA THR A 602 4.36 11.37 2.78
C THR A 602 5.28 12.57 2.99
N ASN A 603 4.80 13.58 3.72
CA ASN A 603 5.62 14.68 4.19
C ASN A 603 5.56 14.67 5.73
N ILE A 604 6.71 14.84 6.38
CA ILE A 604 6.79 14.87 7.83
C ILE A 604 7.26 16.24 8.28
N CYS A 605 6.63 16.79 9.31
CA CYS A 605 7.04 18.05 9.96
C CYS A 605 7.42 17.79 11.42
N PHE A 606 8.69 17.92 11.76
CA PHE A 606 9.22 17.64 13.09
C PHE A 606 8.71 18.61 14.17
N ASP A 607 8.45 19.87 13.81
CA ASP A 607 7.92 20.90 14.72
C ASP A 607 6.50 20.57 15.23
N GLN A 608 5.80 19.68 14.53
CA GLN A 608 4.45 19.22 14.88
C GLN A 608 4.45 17.94 15.73
N MET A 609 5.59 17.27 15.88
CA MET A 609 5.66 15.97 16.56
C MET A 609 5.61 16.09 18.10
N SER A 610 6.20 17.13 18.67
CA SER A 610 6.15 17.39 20.10
C SER A 610 6.43 18.86 20.42
N ALA A 611 5.95 19.35 21.56
CA ALA A 611 6.21 20.72 22.01
C ALA A 611 7.70 21.07 22.06
N GLY A 612 8.56 20.10 22.39
CA GLY A 612 10.01 20.28 22.46
C GLY A 612 10.69 20.51 21.10
N LEU A 613 10.03 20.18 19.99
CA LEU A 613 10.57 20.34 18.62
C LEU A 613 10.09 21.61 17.92
N SER A 614 9.27 22.44 18.57
CA SER A 614 8.77 23.71 17.99
C SER A 614 9.87 24.70 17.59
N GLU A 615 11.03 24.62 18.25
CA GLU A 615 12.17 25.52 18.07
C GLU A 615 13.29 24.93 17.19
N ILE A 616 13.03 23.82 16.47
CA ILE A 616 14.00 23.30 15.49
C ILE A 616 14.39 24.41 14.51
N GLY A 617 15.68 24.59 14.27
CA GLY A 617 16.21 25.50 13.26
C GLY A 617 16.13 24.90 11.87
N CYS A 618 16.52 23.64 11.75
CA CYS A 618 16.53 22.89 10.50
C CYS A 618 16.41 21.38 10.70
N ALA A 619 15.99 20.67 9.65
CA ALA A 619 16.20 19.23 9.43
C ALA A 619 16.66 19.00 7.97
N TRP A 620 17.93 18.68 7.73
CA TRP A 620 18.49 18.63 6.38
C TRP A 620 19.22 17.31 6.11
N ALA A 621 19.53 17.09 4.83
CA ALA A 621 20.32 15.96 4.34
C ALA A 621 19.88 14.63 4.97
N PRO A 622 18.59 14.25 4.82
CA PRO A 622 18.14 12.98 5.35
C PRO A 622 18.71 11.83 4.53
N GLU A 623 19.19 10.84 5.24
CA GLU A 623 19.67 9.59 4.67
C GLU A 623 19.03 8.39 5.36
N ILE A 624 19.15 7.22 4.72
CA ILE A 624 18.38 6.04 5.09
C ILE A 624 19.31 4.84 5.22
N THR A 625 19.16 4.10 6.31
CA THR A 625 19.83 2.80 6.50
C THR A 625 18.90 1.83 7.23
N PHE A 626 19.31 0.58 7.38
CA PHE A 626 18.58 -0.44 8.15
C PHE A 626 19.36 -0.83 9.41
N ASP A 627 18.72 -0.66 10.57
CA ASP A 627 19.27 -1.12 11.84
C ASP A 627 18.85 -2.58 12.04
N GLU A 628 19.76 -3.50 11.71
CA GLU A 628 19.52 -4.94 11.81
C GLU A 628 19.25 -5.42 13.24
N LYS A 629 19.81 -4.75 14.26
CA LYS A 629 19.57 -5.12 15.66
C LYS A 629 18.14 -4.79 16.07
N LYS A 630 17.59 -3.67 15.56
CA LYS A 630 16.20 -3.26 15.78
C LYS A 630 15.23 -3.91 14.80
N GLY A 631 15.71 -4.33 13.64
CA GLY A 631 14.88 -4.78 12.53
C GLY A 631 14.02 -3.65 11.95
N LYS A 632 14.54 -2.41 11.91
CA LYS A 632 13.79 -1.23 11.46
C LYS A 632 14.59 -0.33 10.53
N LEU A 633 13.87 0.35 9.64
CA LEU A 633 14.41 1.46 8.84
C LEU A 633 14.71 2.64 9.76
N MET A 634 15.87 3.26 9.53
CA MET A 634 16.35 4.42 10.26
C MET A 634 16.59 5.56 9.27
N ILE A 635 16.03 6.73 9.55
CA ILE A 635 16.42 7.97 8.89
C ILE A 635 17.38 8.69 9.81
N TYR A 636 18.50 9.15 9.29
CA TYR A 636 19.45 10.00 9.98
C TYR A 636 19.68 11.28 9.18
N PHE A 637 19.87 12.40 9.87
CA PHE A 637 19.78 13.72 9.26
C PHE A 637 20.46 14.79 10.13
N THR A 638 20.79 15.91 9.50
CA THR A 638 21.31 17.09 10.18
C THR A 638 20.19 17.85 10.89
N MET A 639 20.35 18.16 12.18
CA MET A 639 19.38 18.96 12.93
C MET A 639 20.08 19.92 13.90
N ARG A 640 19.48 21.09 14.12
CA ARG A 640 19.82 22.00 15.22
C ARG A 640 18.57 22.65 15.81
N PHE A 641 18.69 23.20 17.01
CA PHE A 641 17.71 24.13 17.56
C PHE A 641 18.13 25.56 17.28
N ARG A 642 17.20 26.40 16.79
CA ARG A 642 17.47 27.80 16.44
C ARG A 642 18.76 27.96 15.61
N ASN A 643 19.79 28.58 16.19
CA ASN A 643 21.10 28.86 15.60
C ASN A 643 22.25 28.14 16.32
N GLU A 644 21.97 27.07 17.04
CA GLU A 644 23.00 26.22 17.65
C GLU A 644 23.86 25.51 16.60
N PRO A 645 25.05 24.99 16.95
CA PRO A 645 25.82 24.13 16.06
C PRO A 645 24.99 22.92 15.58
N ASN A 646 25.14 22.56 14.31
CA ASN A 646 24.44 21.41 13.73
C ASN A 646 25.03 20.09 14.25
N LYS A 647 24.16 19.11 14.47
CA LYS A 647 24.54 17.74 14.83
C LYS A 647 23.76 16.74 13.98
N LEU A 648 24.25 15.50 13.96
CA LEU A 648 23.56 14.38 13.33
C LEU A 648 22.59 13.74 14.33
N TYR A 649 21.35 13.54 13.88
CA TYR A 649 20.28 12.88 14.61
C TYR A 649 19.74 11.70 13.82
N TYR A 650 19.00 10.82 14.48
CA TYR A 650 18.28 9.73 13.84
C TYR A 650 16.89 9.51 14.44
N VAL A 651 16.04 8.87 13.64
CA VAL A 651 14.69 8.38 14.00
C VAL A 651 14.42 7.03 13.35
N TYR A 652 13.57 6.21 13.96
CA TYR A 652 13.01 5.03 13.30
C TYR A 652 11.69 5.35 12.59
N VAL A 653 11.45 4.61 11.51
CA VAL A 653 10.30 4.78 10.63
C VAL A 653 9.65 3.43 10.39
N ASN A 654 8.34 3.42 10.22
CA ASN A 654 7.60 2.19 9.94
C ASN A 654 7.92 1.60 8.55
N ASP A 655 7.51 0.35 8.32
CA ASP A 655 7.83 -0.41 7.08
C ASP A 655 7.27 0.23 5.80
N GLU A 656 6.19 0.98 5.96
CA GLU A 656 5.50 1.73 4.90
C GLU A 656 6.16 3.07 4.58
N PHE A 657 7.17 3.45 5.36
CA PHE A 657 7.95 4.68 5.22
C PHE A 657 7.10 5.94 5.21
N ASP A 658 6.02 5.93 6.01
CA ASP A 658 5.04 7.01 6.06
C ASP A 658 4.87 7.64 7.44
N THR A 659 5.46 7.04 8.49
CA THR A 659 5.29 7.47 9.88
C THR A 659 6.61 7.33 10.65
N ILE A 660 7.05 8.42 11.28
CA ILE A 660 8.16 8.37 12.26
C ILE A 660 7.64 7.77 13.58
N GLU A 661 8.35 6.78 14.10
CA GLU A 661 7.95 6.02 15.30
C GLU A 661 8.69 6.48 16.57
N THR A 662 9.75 7.28 16.43
CA THR A 662 10.54 7.77 17.58
C THR A 662 10.85 9.26 17.48
N LEU A 663 11.00 9.93 18.62
CA LEU A 663 11.57 11.28 18.66
C LEU A 663 13.04 11.27 18.21
N PRO A 664 13.55 12.35 17.59
CA PRO A 664 14.94 12.48 17.20
C PRO A 664 15.91 12.24 18.37
N ARG A 665 16.95 11.45 18.12
CA ARG A 665 18.06 11.18 19.07
C ARG A 665 19.39 11.50 18.41
N THR A 666 20.34 12.01 19.18
CA THR A 666 21.69 12.28 18.66
C THR A 666 22.32 10.97 18.18
N LEU A 667 22.80 10.97 16.94
CA LEU A 667 23.50 9.84 16.32
C LEU A 667 25.00 9.87 16.63
N PHE A 668 25.60 11.05 16.48
CA PHE A 668 27.03 11.27 16.61
C PHE A 668 27.32 12.65 17.19
N GLU A 669 28.28 12.71 18.12
CA GLU A 669 28.77 13.95 18.71
C GLU A 669 30.22 14.20 18.31
N TYR A 670 30.47 15.33 17.66
CA TYR A 670 31.82 15.76 17.36
C TYR A 670 32.58 16.07 18.66
N PRO A 671 33.89 15.73 18.78
CA PRO A 671 34.65 15.93 20.02
C PRO A 671 34.66 17.38 20.55
N ASN A 672 34.52 18.36 19.65
CA ASN A 672 34.34 19.76 19.99
C ASN A 672 32.88 20.18 19.78
N GLU A 673 32.16 20.44 20.86
CA GLU A 673 30.72 20.80 20.87
C GLU A 673 30.37 22.09 20.08
N LYS A 674 31.37 22.93 19.77
CA LYS A 674 31.18 24.17 19.00
C LYS A 674 31.27 23.97 17.49
N VAL A 675 31.75 22.80 17.05
CA VAL A 675 31.89 22.45 15.64
C VAL A 675 30.58 21.82 15.16
N SER A 676 30.11 22.25 13.99
CA SER A 676 28.99 21.59 13.33
C SER A 676 29.47 20.31 12.63
N ALA A 677 28.73 19.22 12.84
CA ALA A 677 28.82 18.01 12.05
C ALA A 677 27.49 17.83 11.29
N ILE A 678 27.57 17.74 9.97
CA ILE A 678 26.41 17.68 9.07
C ILE A 678 26.60 16.57 8.04
N ASP A 679 25.54 16.29 7.29
CA ASP A 679 25.48 15.47 6.07
C ASP A 679 26.31 14.20 6.22
N GLY A 680 25.74 13.22 6.93
CA GLY A 680 26.41 11.96 7.20
C GLY A 680 25.89 10.87 6.28
N ASP A 681 26.74 9.91 5.90
CA ASP A 681 26.44 8.67 5.17
C ASP A 681 26.92 7.45 5.95
N ILE A 682 25.99 6.54 6.26
CA ILE A 682 26.23 5.28 6.97
C ILE A 682 26.21 4.14 5.97
N THR A 683 27.38 3.55 5.74
CA THR A 683 27.53 2.33 4.93
C THR A 683 28.01 1.17 5.81
N LYS A 684 27.28 0.04 5.76
CA LYS A 684 27.68 -1.18 6.48
C LYS A 684 28.67 -1.99 5.64
N ILE A 685 29.84 -2.30 6.20
CA ILE A 685 30.90 -3.09 5.59
C ILE A 685 31.27 -4.23 6.54
N GLY A 686 31.02 -5.47 6.14
CA GLY A 686 31.14 -6.61 7.06
C GLY A 686 30.23 -6.42 8.28
N ASP A 687 30.80 -6.43 9.48
CA ASP A 687 30.06 -6.24 10.74
C ASP A 687 30.13 -4.80 11.29
N GLN A 688 30.74 -3.87 10.54
CA GLN A 688 30.95 -2.49 10.97
C GLN A 688 30.14 -1.49 10.16
N TYR A 689 29.75 -0.40 10.82
CA TYR A 689 29.09 0.75 10.23
C TYR A 689 30.08 1.89 10.09
N HIS A 690 30.28 2.36 8.87
CA HIS A 690 31.16 3.47 8.52
C HIS A 690 30.32 4.72 8.30
N LEU A 691 30.52 5.74 9.14
CA LEU A 691 29.89 7.05 9.03
C LEU A 691 30.88 8.03 8.41
N PHE A 692 30.67 8.40 7.15
CA PHE A 692 31.30 9.58 6.56
C PHE A 692 30.44 10.80 6.85
N TYR A 693 31.03 11.95 7.17
CA TYR A 693 30.26 13.15 7.51
C TYR A 693 31.08 14.42 7.28
N VAL A 694 30.40 15.56 7.21
CA VAL A 694 31.02 16.86 7.01
C VAL A 694 31.36 17.52 8.35
N ALA A 695 32.56 18.05 8.49
CA ALA A 695 32.99 18.79 9.68
C ALA A 695 33.34 20.25 9.35
N HIS A 696 32.87 21.18 10.18
CA HIS A 696 33.23 22.61 10.09
C HIS A 696 34.33 23.02 11.08
N ASP A 697 35.37 22.19 11.25
CA ASP A 697 36.54 22.49 12.09
C ASP A 697 37.73 23.04 11.28
N GLY A 698 37.44 23.62 10.14
CA GLY A 698 38.35 24.19 9.15
C GLY A 698 37.57 24.68 7.94
N GLU A 699 38.16 24.58 6.75
CA GLU A 699 37.36 24.55 5.51
C GLU A 699 36.48 23.28 5.54
N ALA A 700 35.21 23.39 5.15
CA ALA A 700 34.27 22.28 5.27
C ALA A 700 34.72 21.10 4.39
N GLY A 701 34.74 19.89 4.95
CA GLY A 701 35.17 18.69 4.23
C GLY A 701 34.77 17.40 4.94
N ILE A 702 35.21 16.26 4.41
CA ILE A 702 34.73 14.93 4.79
C ILE A 702 35.63 14.29 5.84
N LYS A 703 35.03 13.81 6.92
CA LYS A 703 35.64 12.99 7.98
C LYS A 703 34.91 11.65 8.11
N HIS A 704 35.43 10.79 8.99
CA HIS A 704 34.98 9.41 9.13
C HIS A 704 34.89 9.01 10.60
N ALA A 705 33.92 8.16 10.93
CA ALA A 705 33.81 7.49 12.21
C ALA A 705 33.28 6.06 12.02
N VAL A 706 33.62 5.14 12.92
CA VAL A 706 33.24 3.71 12.79
C VAL A 706 32.53 3.20 14.04
N SER A 707 31.51 2.38 13.87
CA SER A 707 30.76 1.73 14.96
C SER A 707 30.45 0.26 14.65
N ASN A 708 30.08 -0.51 15.68
CA ASN A 708 29.51 -1.86 15.54
C ASN A 708 27.97 -1.85 15.59
N ILE A 709 27.34 -0.67 15.68
CA ILE A 709 25.89 -0.47 15.65
C ILE A 709 25.56 0.72 14.76
N ALA A 710 24.41 0.69 14.09
CA ALA A 710 24.03 1.74 13.14
C ALA A 710 23.80 3.10 13.80
N ASN A 711 23.35 3.12 15.06
CA ASN A 711 22.69 4.27 15.68
C ASN A 711 23.48 4.93 16.83
N GLY A 712 24.78 4.70 16.94
CA GLY A 712 25.60 5.29 18.00
C GLY A 712 26.97 4.62 18.17
N ASP A 713 27.67 4.91 19.28
CA ASP A 713 28.99 4.36 19.63
C ASP A 713 30.09 4.57 18.55
N TYR A 714 29.94 5.59 17.71
CA TYR A 714 30.89 5.91 16.66
C TYR A 714 32.22 6.43 17.22
N THR A 715 33.31 5.76 16.84
CA THR A 715 34.68 6.17 17.15
C THR A 715 35.16 7.13 16.08
N PHE A 716 35.38 8.39 16.48
CA PHE A 716 35.86 9.48 15.63
C PHE A 716 37.29 9.27 15.10
N ASP A 717 37.51 9.57 13.82
CA ASP A 717 38.83 9.72 13.20
C ASP A 717 39.07 11.19 12.80
N PRO A 718 40.15 11.85 13.28
CA PRO A 718 40.42 13.26 12.98
C PRO A 718 40.89 13.56 11.56
N ARG A 719 41.24 12.55 10.75
CA ARG A 719 41.74 12.72 9.38
C ARG A 719 40.69 13.33 8.45
N TRP A 720 41.16 14.14 7.50
CA TRP A 720 40.38 14.50 6.30
C TRP A 720 40.46 13.37 5.30
N TYR A 721 39.31 12.98 4.75
CA TYR A 721 39.19 11.87 3.81
C TYR A 721 38.97 12.33 2.37
N ASP A 722 38.36 13.51 2.19
CA ASP A 722 38.34 14.14 0.88
C ASP A 722 39.75 14.61 0.49
N LEU A 723 39.97 14.68 -0.83
CA LEU A 723 41.22 15.16 -1.41
C LEU A 723 41.03 16.53 -2.09
N GLU A 724 39.96 17.25 -1.72
CA GLU A 724 39.52 18.46 -2.41
C GLU A 724 40.04 19.71 -1.67
N PRO A 725 40.84 20.57 -2.31
CA PRO A 725 41.33 21.81 -1.69
C PRO A 725 40.24 22.90 -1.51
N LYS A 726 38.98 22.55 -1.70
CA LYS A 726 37.83 23.45 -1.69
C LYS A 726 36.73 22.86 -0.84
N ALA A 727 35.97 23.73 -0.18
CA ALA A 727 34.88 23.29 0.67
C ALA A 727 33.91 22.35 -0.06
N CYS A 728 33.63 21.20 0.56
CA CYS A 728 32.75 20.15 0.06
C CYS A 728 31.83 19.57 1.15
N GLU A 729 30.74 18.93 0.74
CA GLU A 729 29.69 18.37 1.61
C GLU A 729 29.05 17.10 1.03
N ALA A 730 27.99 16.58 1.68
CA ALA A 730 27.16 15.50 1.15
C ALA A 730 27.91 14.22 0.71
N PRO A 731 28.65 13.55 1.61
CA PRO A 731 29.29 12.28 1.29
C PRO A 731 28.24 11.22 0.92
N ASN A 732 28.53 10.36 -0.04
CA ASN A 732 27.79 9.12 -0.27
C ASN A 732 28.74 8.01 -0.70
N VAL A 733 28.58 6.82 -0.11
CA VAL A 733 29.43 5.66 -0.41
C VAL A 733 28.64 4.56 -1.09
N TRP A 734 29.17 4.01 -2.18
CA TRP A 734 28.62 2.81 -2.81
C TRP A 734 29.71 1.82 -3.23
N LYS A 735 29.34 0.54 -3.29
CA LYS A 735 30.21 -0.55 -3.73
C LYS A 735 30.29 -0.61 -5.26
N ARG A 736 31.45 -0.94 -5.83
CA ARG A 736 31.57 -1.35 -7.24
C ARG A 736 30.98 -2.75 -7.42
N ILE A 737 30.11 -2.94 -8.41
CA ILE A 737 29.46 -4.23 -8.70
C ILE A 737 30.54 -5.29 -8.97
N GLY A 738 30.54 -6.36 -8.17
CA GLY A 738 31.45 -7.49 -8.34
C GLY A 738 32.89 -7.25 -7.91
N GLU A 739 33.20 -6.13 -7.25
CA GLU A 739 34.53 -5.80 -6.74
C GLU A 739 34.49 -5.43 -5.25
N ASP A 740 35.56 -5.75 -4.50
CA ASP A 740 35.76 -5.27 -3.13
C ASP A 740 36.35 -3.85 -3.13
N LYS A 741 35.65 -2.94 -3.80
CA LYS A 741 35.98 -1.51 -3.86
C LYS A 741 34.74 -0.66 -3.63
N TRP A 742 34.96 0.50 -3.04
CA TRP A 742 33.94 1.48 -2.73
C TRP A 742 34.34 2.84 -3.27
N VAL A 743 33.35 3.56 -3.80
CA VAL A 743 33.51 4.95 -4.23
C VAL A 743 32.83 5.82 -3.20
N LEU A 744 33.55 6.84 -2.74
CA LEU A 744 33.02 7.95 -1.95
C LEU A 744 32.87 9.16 -2.89
N MET A 745 31.64 9.61 -3.07
CA MET A 745 31.27 10.85 -3.77
C MET A 745 30.99 11.94 -2.76
N TYR A 746 31.26 13.20 -3.12
CA TYR A 746 30.91 14.37 -2.33
C TYR A 746 30.69 15.61 -3.22
N ASP A 747 29.84 16.53 -2.75
CA ASP A 747 29.46 17.77 -3.45
C ASP A 747 30.46 18.90 -3.18
N VAL A 748 31.18 19.33 -4.22
CA VAL A 748 32.10 20.48 -4.15
C VAL A 748 31.32 21.77 -4.44
N TYR A 749 30.47 22.16 -3.49
CA TYR A 749 29.54 23.27 -3.64
C TYR A 749 30.21 24.65 -3.79
N SER A 750 31.48 24.76 -3.41
CA SER A 750 32.23 26.03 -3.38
C SER A 750 32.95 26.40 -4.69
N VAL A 751 32.95 25.51 -5.69
CA VAL A 751 33.45 25.82 -7.04
C VAL A 751 32.33 26.28 -7.98
N ASN A 752 32.68 26.97 -9.07
CA ASN A 752 31.71 27.48 -10.04
C ASN A 752 32.12 27.11 -11.48
N PRO A 753 31.32 26.33 -12.22
CA PRO A 753 30.10 25.66 -11.75
C PRO A 753 30.42 24.64 -10.64
N HIS A 754 29.47 24.44 -9.71
CA HIS A 754 29.60 23.40 -8.67
C HIS A 754 29.62 22.00 -9.32
N ASN A 755 30.22 21.02 -8.65
CA ASN A 755 30.43 19.69 -9.23
C ASN A 755 30.61 18.61 -8.16
N PHE A 756 30.43 17.34 -8.52
CA PHE A 756 30.77 16.21 -7.65
C PHE A 756 32.22 15.77 -7.87
N ALA A 757 32.88 15.40 -6.77
CA ALA A 757 34.21 14.79 -6.75
C ALA A 757 34.13 13.35 -6.19
N PHE A 758 35.09 12.52 -6.59
CA PHE A 758 35.06 11.08 -6.34
C PHE A 758 36.42 10.56 -5.89
N ILE A 759 36.42 9.69 -4.90
CA ILE A 759 37.59 8.91 -4.48
C ILE A 759 37.21 7.43 -4.29
N GLU A 760 38.17 6.53 -4.50
CA GLU A 760 37.95 5.08 -4.43
C GLU A 760 38.85 4.42 -3.38
N THR A 761 38.32 3.44 -2.66
CA THR A 761 39.07 2.66 -1.65
C THR A 761 38.71 1.18 -1.71
N SER A 762 39.60 0.33 -1.19
CA SER A 762 39.35 -1.10 -0.92
C SER A 762 39.54 -1.46 0.55
N ASP A 763 39.97 -0.52 1.39
CA ASP A 763 40.35 -0.77 2.79
C ASP A 763 39.93 0.34 3.76
N PHE A 764 39.28 1.41 3.27
CA PHE A 764 38.87 2.58 4.04
C PHE A 764 40.02 3.30 4.77
N VAL A 765 41.26 3.04 4.33
CA VAL A 765 42.48 3.68 4.83
C VAL A 765 43.17 4.46 3.72
N ASN A 766 43.28 3.84 2.53
CA ASN A 766 43.92 4.39 1.35
C ASN A 766 42.86 4.76 0.31
N PHE A 767 42.95 5.98 -0.22
CA PHE A 767 41.99 6.52 -1.19
C PHE A 767 42.69 6.98 -2.46
N LYS A 768 42.15 6.55 -3.60
CA LYS A 768 42.58 6.97 -4.94
C LYS A 768 41.67 8.08 -5.43
N ASN A 769 42.24 9.23 -5.79
CA ASN A 769 41.48 10.32 -6.42
C ASN A 769 40.99 9.91 -7.83
N LEU A 770 39.70 10.05 -8.08
CA LEU A 770 39.08 9.82 -9.40
C LEU A 770 38.75 11.14 -10.13
N GLY A 771 38.91 12.29 -9.47
CA GLY A 771 38.62 13.62 -10.00
C GLY A 771 37.15 14.03 -9.87
N ARG A 772 36.80 15.17 -10.45
CA ARG A 772 35.42 15.63 -10.57
C ARG A 772 34.77 15.10 -11.85
N PHE A 773 33.43 15.14 -11.94
CA PHE A 773 32.76 14.81 -13.20
C PHE A 773 33.33 15.64 -14.36
N ASN A 774 33.60 14.98 -15.49
CA ASN A 774 34.14 15.54 -16.74
C ASN A 774 35.56 16.16 -16.63
N GLU A 775 36.16 16.15 -15.44
CA GLU A 775 37.57 16.53 -15.20
C GLU A 775 38.44 15.29 -14.88
N GLY A 776 37.80 14.22 -14.38
CA GLY A 776 38.40 12.95 -14.01
C GLY A 776 37.91 11.79 -14.87
N VAL A 777 37.79 10.60 -14.27
CA VAL A 777 37.34 9.37 -14.95
C VAL A 777 35.82 9.17 -14.93
N MET A 778 35.09 9.97 -14.15
CA MET A 778 33.63 9.96 -14.10
C MET A 778 33.09 11.00 -15.08
N GLU A 779 32.06 10.67 -15.85
CA GLU A 779 31.50 11.54 -16.90
C GLU A 779 29.98 11.69 -16.80
N THR A 780 29.45 12.83 -17.25
CA THR A 780 28.01 13.08 -17.41
C THR A 780 27.64 13.30 -18.88
N THR A 781 26.49 12.77 -19.31
CA THR A 781 26.10 12.84 -20.74
C THR A 781 25.24 14.08 -21.09
N ASN A 782 24.19 14.35 -20.32
CA ASN A 782 23.12 15.30 -20.67
C ASN A 782 22.67 16.19 -19.50
N PHE A 783 23.49 16.28 -18.46
CA PHE A 783 23.24 17.16 -17.32
C PHE A 783 24.55 17.75 -16.81
N THR A 784 24.44 18.89 -16.14
CA THR A 784 25.55 19.61 -15.52
C THR A 784 25.13 20.09 -14.15
N SER A 785 26.13 20.30 -13.29
CA SER A 785 25.94 20.90 -11.97
C SER A 785 24.89 20.15 -11.13
N PRO A 786 25.11 18.85 -10.85
CA PRO A 786 24.30 18.14 -9.86
C PRO A 786 24.68 18.58 -8.44
N LYS A 787 23.71 18.58 -7.50
CA LYS A 787 23.94 18.79 -6.07
C LYS A 787 23.42 17.65 -5.23
N HIS A 788 24.09 17.42 -4.10
CA HIS A 788 23.74 16.47 -3.04
C HIS A 788 23.05 15.20 -3.55
N GLY A 789 23.81 14.16 -3.89
CA GLY A 789 23.29 12.95 -4.52
C GLY A 789 23.60 11.67 -3.77
N ALA A 790 22.88 10.60 -4.12
CA ALA A 790 23.12 9.25 -3.61
C ALA A 790 23.05 8.23 -4.75
N VAL A 791 23.89 7.18 -4.68
CA VAL A 791 23.99 6.12 -5.69
C VAL A 791 23.58 4.77 -5.12
N ILE A 792 22.70 4.06 -5.83
CA ILE A 792 22.34 2.67 -5.53
C ILE A 792 22.50 1.77 -6.75
N HIS A 793 22.47 0.46 -6.52
CA HIS A 793 22.51 -0.55 -7.57
C HIS A 793 21.12 -0.91 -8.10
N LEU A 794 21.05 -1.16 -9.40
CA LEU A 794 19.90 -1.68 -10.12
C LEU A 794 20.23 -3.03 -10.77
N THR A 795 19.23 -3.91 -10.77
CA THR A 795 19.22 -5.11 -11.62
C THR A 795 19.00 -4.72 -13.09
N ALA A 796 19.31 -5.65 -14.01
CA ALA A 796 19.16 -5.40 -15.45
C ALA A 796 17.71 -5.07 -15.84
N GLU A 797 16.76 -5.77 -15.23
CA GLU A 797 15.33 -5.55 -15.48
C GLU A 797 14.86 -4.19 -14.97
N GLU A 798 15.35 -3.75 -13.79
CA GLU A 798 14.95 -2.47 -13.20
C GLU A 798 15.46 -1.29 -14.03
N VAL A 799 16.71 -1.33 -14.49
CA VAL A 799 17.29 -0.26 -15.31
C VAL A 799 16.63 -0.18 -16.68
N GLU A 800 16.40 -1.32 -17.35
CA GLU A 800 15.73 -1.37 -18.65
C GLU A 800 14.32 -0.78 -18.57
N ARG A 801 13.54 -1.21 -17.56
CA ARG A 801 12.19 -0.70 -17.31
C ARG A 801 12.19 0.81 -17.07
N LEU A 802 13.14 1.31 -16.28
CA LEU A 802 13.22 2.72 -15.91
C LEU A 802 13.59 3.59 -17.14
N GLU A 803 14.57 3.16 -17.93
CA GLU A 803 14.97 3.85 -19.16
C GLU A 803 13.85 3.83 -20.21
N GLU A 804 13.17 2.70 -20.42
CA GLU A 804 12.06 2.59 -21.35
C GLU A 804 10.88 3.50 -20.96
N TYR A 805 10.55 3.54 -19.67
CA TYR A 805 9.51 4.43 -19.15
C TYR A 805 9.80 5.89 -19.48
N TRP A 806 11.00 6.39 -19.15
CA TRP A 806 11.35 7.80 -19.37
C TRP A 806 11.58 8.15 -20.82
N LYS A 807 11.94 7.18 -21.67
CA LYS A 807 11.98 7.37 -23.12
C LYS A 807 10.59 7.66 -23.70
N GLN A 808 9.55 7.04 -23.14
CA GLN A 808 8.16 7.18 -23.60
C GLN A 808 7.40 8.31 -22.89
N ASN A 809 7.77 8.66 -21.65
CA ASN A 809 7.01 9.55 -20.77
C ASN A 809 7.76 10.85 -20.42
N LYS A 810 8.42 11.45 -21.43
CA LYS A 810 9.18 12.70 -21.27
C LYS A 810 8.29 13.85 -20.78
N ARG A 811 8.80 14.67 -19.86
CA ARG A 811 8.10 15.82 -19.29
C ARG A 811 9.03 17.00 -19.17
N LYS A 812 8.51 18.16 -19.53
CA LYS A 812 9.18 19.43 -19.27
C LYS A 812 8.84 19.92 -17.86
N TYR A 813 9.83 20.41 -17.13
CA TYR A 813 9.55 21.10 -15.88
C TYR A 813 8.77 22.39 -16.12
N VAL A 814 7.68 22.56 -15.37
CA VAL A 814 6.90 23.80 -15.32
C VAL A 814 6.65 24.12 -13.85
N SER A 815 7.21 25.23 -13.39
CA SER A 815 7.00 25.75 -12.03
C SER A 815 5.52 26.04 -11.79
N THR A 816 4.96 25.53 -10.69
CA THR A 816 3.60 25.83 -10.26
C THR A 816 3.37 27.30 -9.92
N ALA A 817 4.40 28.06 -9.54
CA ALA A 817 4.29 29.52 -9.38
C ALA A 817 4.10 30.25 -10.73
N SER A 818 4.46 29.62 -11.85
CA SER A 818 4.23 30.18 -13.18
C SER A 818 2.81 29.96 -13.72
N ILE A 819 2.02 29.10 -13.05
CA ILE A 819 0.61 28.79 -13.34
C ILE A 819 -0.24 29.97 -12.88
N LYS A 820 -0.94 30.64 -13.79
CA LYS A 820 -1.65 31.91 -13.49
C LYS A 820 -3.14 31.86 -13.76
N LYS A 821 -3.69 30.75 -14.29
CA LYS A 821 -5.10 30.72 -14.73
C LYS A 821 -5.88 29.46 -14.34
N ASN A 822 -5.26 28.28 -14.38
CA ASN A 822 -5.92 26.98 -14.27
C ASN A 822 -5.10 25.97 -13.42
N PRO A 823 -5.73 25.27 -12.47
CA PRO A 823 -7.17 25.20 -12.22
C PRO A 823 -7.74 26.45 -11.55
N VAL A 824 -9.04 26.68 -11.72
CA VAL A 824 -9.72 27.89 -11.20
C VAL A 824 -9.88 27.90 -9.68
N PHE A 825 -9.81 26.74 -9.04
CA PHE A 825 -9.76 26.57 -7.60
C PHE A 825 -9.08 25.24 -7.23
N PRO A 826 -8.46 25.12 -6.05
CA PRO A 826 -7.79 23.90 -5.63
C PRO A 826 -8.77 22.78 -5.25
N GLY A 827 -8.34 21.53 -5.41
CA GLY A 827 -9.10 20.34 -5.04
C GLY A 827 -9.42 19.42 -6.22
N PHE A 828 -9.97 18.25 -5.93
CA PHE A 828 -10.37 17.29 -6.96
C PHE A 828 -11.85 17.45 -7.28
N TYR A 829 -12.10 18.00 -8.46
CA TYR A 829 -13.42 18.37 -8.93
C TYR A 829 -13.52 18.09 -10.42
N ALA A 830 -14.68 17.63 -10.84
CA ALA A 830 -14.93 17.24 -12.22
C ALA A 830 -16.31 17.71 -12.70
N ASP A 831 -16.59 17.41 -13.96
CA ASP A 831 -17.91 17.58 -14.57
C ASP A 831 -18.57 18.95 -14.25
N PRO A 832 -17.89 20.08 -14.53
CA PRO A 832 -18.34 21.38 -14.04
C PRO A 832 -19.49 21.96 -14.87
N GLU A 833 -20.55 22.39 -14.18
CA GLU A 833 -21.57 23.26 -14.76
C GLU A 833 -21.33 24.72 -14.34
N VAL A 834 -21.39 25.67 -15.29
CA VAL A 834 -21.19 27.10 -15.03
C VAL A 834 -22.44 27.92 -15.34
N MET A 835 -22.81 28.82 -14.43
CA MET A 835 -23.97 29.70 -14.58
C MET A 835 -23.68 31.11 -14.06
N TYR A 836 -24.17 32.14 -14.75
CA TYR A 836 -24.29 33.49 -14.19
C TYR A 836 -25.71 33.70 -13.64
N SER A 837 -25.82 34.01 -12.34
CA SER A 837 -27.12 34.25 -11.71
C SER A 837 -27.53 35.72 -11.84
N LYS A 838 -28.67 35.99 -12.46
CA LYS A 838 -29.23 37.34 -12.56
C LYS A 838 -29.73 37.86 -11.22
N LYS A 839 -30.11 36.97 -10.29
CA LYS A 839 -30.51 37.36 -8.94
C LYS A 839 -29.35 37.96 -8.13
N THR A 840 -28.17 37.34 -8.22
CA THR A 840 -27.03 37.67 -7.35
C THR A 840 -25.97 38.54 -8.03
N GLY A 841 -25.94 38.54 -9.38
CA GLY A 841 -24.90 39.22 -10.15
C GLY A 841 -23.55 38.50 -10.12
N LYS A 842 -23.52 37.20 -9.81
CA LYS A 842 -22.31 36.40 -9.65
C LYS A 842 -22.27 35.20 -10.59
N TYR A 843 -21.06 34.71 -10.83
CA TYR A 843 -20.80 33.45 -11.50
C TYR A 843 -20.78 32.30 -10.49
N TYR A 844 -21.27 31.14 -10.89
CA TYR A 844 -21.26 29.93 -10.08
C TYR A 844 -20.73 28.75 -10.90
N ILE A 845 -19.93 27.90 -10.26
CA ILE A 845 -19.53 26.59 -10.78
C ILE A 845 -20.04 25.52 -9.83
N TYR A 846 -20.66 24.49 -10.41
CA TYR A 846 -21.18 23.32 -9.73
C TYR A 846 -20.44 22.09 -10.25
N PRO A 847 -19.46 21.56 -9.51
CA PRO A 847 -18.73 20.37 -9.95
C PRO A 847 -19.21 19.09 -9.24
N THR A 848 -18.88 17.96 -9.85
CA THR A 848 -18.78 16.66 -9.16
C THR A 848 -17.58 16.67 -8.22
N THR A 849 -17.78 16.20 -6.98
CA THR A 849 -16.66 15.97 -6.04
C THR A 849 -15.88 14.72 -6.46
N ASP A 850 -14.60 14.88 -6.76
CA ASP A 850 -13.70 13.82 -7.26
C ASP A 850 -12.65 13.45 -6.19
N GLY A 851 -11.65 12.63 -6.52
CA GLY A 851 -10.58 12.19 -5.60
C GLY A 851 -10.93 10.98 -4.74
N ILE A 852 -12.13 10.42 -4.91
CA ILE A 852 -12.66 9.28 -4.15
C ILE A 852 -12.68 8.05 -5.06
N LEU A 853 -12.22 6.91 -4.53
CA LEU A 853 -12.16 5.64 -5.28
C LEU A 853 -13.51 5.32 -5.94
N ASN A 854 -13.47 4.99 -7.24
CA ASN A 854 -14.65 4.65 -8.06
C ASN A 854 -15.73 5.75 -8.12
N TRP A 855 -15.35 7.02 -8.00
CA TRP A 855 -16.28 8.16 -8.00
C TRP A 855 -17.35 8.07 -6.89
N GLY A 856 -16.98 7.54 -5.72
CA GLY A 856 -17.92 7.20 -4.64
C GLY A 856 -18.46 8.36 -3.80
N SER A 857 -18.41 9.61 -4.28
CA SER A 857 -18.93 10.76 -3.51
C SER A 857 -20.45 10.71 -3.34
N THR A 858 -20.95 11.29 -2.24
CA THR A 858 -22.37 11.60 -2.03
C THR A 858 -22.67 13.10 -2.07
N LEU A 859 -21.64 13.95 -2.22
CA LEU A 859 -21.71 15.38 -1.99
C LEU A 859 -21.65 16.18 -3.30
N PHE A 860 -22.57 17.14 -3.42
CA PHE A 860 -22.53 18.21 -4.40
C PHE A 860 -22.17 19.54 -3.72
N LYS A 861 -21.26 20.30 -4.34
CA LYS A 861 -20.79 21.59 -3.84
C LYS A 861 -21.04 22.70 -4.87
N ALA A 862 -20.93 23.95 -4.43
CA ALA A 862 -20.93 25.12 -5.31
C ALA A 862 -19.77 26.07 -5.00
N PHE A 863 -19.29 26.73 -6.04
CA PHE A 863 -18.29 27.78 -5.98
C PHE A 863 -18.85 29.05 -6.61
N SER A 864 -18.57 30.22 -6.03
CA SER A 864 -19.01 31.51 -6.57
C SER A 864 -17.85 32.43 -6.89
N SER A 865 -18.03 33.33 -7.86
CA SER A 865 -17.04 34.33 -8.26
C SER A 865 -17.70 35.61 -8.75
N ASP A 866 -17.07 36.75 -8.48
CA ASP A 866 -17.46 38.06 -9.00
C ASP A 866 -16.76 38.37 -10.35
N ASP A 867 -15.61 37.75 -10.64
CA ASP A 867 -14.70 38.14 -11.73
C ASP A 867 -14.18 36.98 -12.59
N LEU A 868 -14.61 35.74 -12.31
CA LEU A 868 -14.14 34.47 -12.93
C LEU A 868 -12.68 34.10 -12.62
N LEU A 869 -11.99 34.89 -11.78
CA LEU A 869 -10.61 34.65 -11.38
C LEU A 869 -10.55 34.17 -9.93
N ASN A 870 -11.28 34.83 -9.05
CA ASN A 870 -11.31 34.55 -7.62
C ASN A 870 -12.58 33.76 -7.28
N TRP A 871 -12.41 32.53 -6.79
CA TRP A 871 -13.50 31.61 -6.49
C TRP A 871 -13.61 31.33 -5.00
N LYS A 872 -14.83 31.36 -4.47
CA LYS A 872 -15.18 31.05 -3.09
C LYS A 872 -15.98 29.75 -3.03
N GLU A 873 -15.56 28.79 -2.20
CA GLU A 873 -16.38 27.60 -1.88
C GLU A 873 -17.59 28.01 -1.02
N GLU A 874 -18.80 27.73 -1.48
CA GLU A 874 -20.06 28.06 -0.78
C GLU A 874 -20.58 26.91 0.10
N GLY A 875 -19.92 25.75 0.06
CA GLY A 875 -20.24 24.57 0.85
C GLY A 875 -21.03 23.49 0.10
N VAL A 876 -21.55 22.51 0.85
CA VAL A 876 -22.37 21.41 0.33
C VAL A 876 -23.79 21.91 0.05
N ILE A 877 -24.22 21.80 -1.20
CA ILE A 877 -25.53 22.30 -1.66
C ILE A 877 -26.60 21.20 -1.72
N LEU A 878 -26.18 19.95 -1.87
CA LEU A 878 -27.01 18.75 -1.85
C LEU A 878 -26.15 17.54 -1.43
N ASP A 879 -26.73 16.64 -0.65
CA ASP A 879 -26.10 15.38 -0.22
C ASP A 879 -27.08 14.23 -0.46
N LEU A 880 -26.61 13.14 -1.06
CA LEU A 880 -27.45 11.97 -1.36
C LEU A 880 -28.07 11.32 -0.12
N LYS A 881 -27.54 11.56 1.09
CA LYS A 881 -28.22 11.16 2.34
C LYS A 881 -29.61 11.77 2.50
N ASN A 882 -29.88 12.90 1.83
CA ASN A 882 -31.16 13.58 1.81
C ASN A 882 -32.00 13.23 0.57
N VAL A 883 -31.56 12.27 -0.25
CA VAL A 883 -32.24 11.79 -1.46
C VAL A 883 -32.81 10.40 -1.18
N SER A 884 -34.10 10.21 -1.43
CA SER A 884 -34.83 8.98 -1.04
C SER A 884 -34.54 7.77 -1.95
N TRP A 885 -34.07 8.01 -3.17
CA TRP A 885 -34.01 7.01 -4.24
C TRP A 885 -32.58 6.65 -4.70
N ALA A 886 -31.54 7.29 -4.16
CA ALA A 886 -30.14 6.99 -4.44
C ALA A 886 -29.26 7.29 -3.22
N GLN A 887 -28.21 6.49 -3.00
CA GLN A 887 -27.36 6.59 -1.80
C GLN A 887 -25.87 6.83 -2.09
N LYS A 888 -25.47 6.78 -3.37
CA LYS A 888 -24.06 6.90 -3.78
C LYS A 888 -23.96 7.44 -5.21
N ASN A 889 -22.72 7.74 -5.62
CA ASN A 889 -22.37 8.09 -6.99
C ASN A 889 -23.01 9.43 -7.43
N ALA A 890 -22.79 10.48 -6.64
CA ALA A 890 -23.19 11.85 -6.95
C ALA A 890 -22.33 12.41 -8.09
N TRP A 891 -22.86 12.40 -9.32
CA TRP A 891 -22.14 12.74 -10.54
C TRP A 891 -22.87 13.80 -11.37
N ALA A 892 -22.10 14.36 -12.31
CA ALA A 892 -22.43 15.34 -13.32
C ALA A 892 -23.69 16.18 -13.05
N PRO A 893 -23.53 17.37 -12.44
CA PRO A 893 -24.62 18.30 -12.27
C PRO A 893 -24.87 19.18 -13.49
N CYS A 894 -26.07 19.72 -13.57
CA CYS A 894 -26.44 20.84 -14.44
C CYS A 894 -27.45 21.73 -13.70
N ILE A 895 -27.53 23.02 -14.04
CA ILE A 895 -28.42 23.95 -13.33
C ILE A 895 -29.01 25.00 -14.27
N ILE A 896 -30.26 25.40 -14.00
CA ILE A 896 -30.87 26.55 -14.68
C ILE A 896 -31.61 27.48 -13.70
N GLU A 897 -31.42 28.78 -13.90
CA GLU A 897 -32.15 29.85 -13.21
C GLU A 897 -33.43 30.20 -14.00
N LYS A 898 -34.59 30.21 -13.31
CA LYS A 898 -35.87 30.65 -13.88
C LYS A 898 -36.48 31.76 -13.04
N LYS A 899 -36.73 32.89 -13.68
CA LYS A 899 -37.55 33.96 -13.10
C LYS A 899 -39.02 33.55 -13.15
N GLN A 900 -39.68 33.58 -12.00
CA GLN A 900 -41.09 33.26 -11.82
C GLN A 900 -41.96 34.47 -12.20
N GLU A 901 -43.26 34.23 -12.40
CA GLU A 901 -44.23 35.29 -12.74
C GLU A 901 -44.31 36.40 -11.67
N ASP A 902 -44.13 36.05 -10.40
CA ASP A 902 -44.10 36.97 -9.26
C ASP A 902 -42.78 37.77 -9.13
N GLY A 903 -41.84 37.55 -10.05
CA GLY A 903 -40.52 38.20 -10.07
C GLY A 903 -39.48 37.53 -9.18
N SER A 904 -39.84 36.50 -8.41
CA SER A 904 -38.88 35.67 -7.68
C SER A 904 -38.06 34.80 -8.65
N TYR A 905 -37.01 34.16 -8.15
CA TYR A 905 -36.17 33.25 -8.93
C TYR A 905 -36.14 31.89 -8.27
N LYS A 906 -36.25 30.84 -9.09
CA LYS A 906 -36.04 29.44 -8.72
C LYS A 906 -34.85 28.87 -9.47
N TYR A 907 -34.15 27.95 -8.81
CA TYR A 907 -33.00 27.24 -9.33
C TYR A 907 -33.34 25.76 -9.40
N TYR A 908 -33.18 25.18 -10.58
CA TYR A 908 -33.41 23.75 -10.83
C TYR A 908 -32.07 23.09 -11.08
N TYR A 909 -31.66 22.25 -10.13
CA TYR A 909 -30.38 21.55 -10.13
C TYR A 909 -30.61 20.09 -10.52
N TYR A 910 -30.20 19.76 -11.75
CA TYR A 910 -30.24 18.40 -12.27
C TYR A 910 -28.93 17.72 -11.93
N TYR A 911 -28.98 16.43 -11.60
CA TYR A 911 -27.80 15.71 -11.16
C TYR A 911 -27.93 14.22 -11.44
N THR A 912 -26.79 13.55 -11.57
CA THR A 912 -26.75 12.10 -11.71
C THR A 912 -26.54 11.45 -10.33
N ALA A 913 -27.33 10.42 -10.02
CA ALA A 913 -27.10 9.55 -8.87
C ALA A 913 -27.44 8.09 -9.22
N GLU A 914 -26.53 7.16 -8.94
CA GLU A 914 -26.65 5.75 -9.33
C GLU A 914 -27.08 5.51 -10.79
N GLN A 915 -26.56 6.28 -11.76
CA GLN A 915 -26.91 6.17 -13.19
C GLN A 915 -28.38 6.53 -13.52
N GLN A 916 -28.98 7.39 -12.71
CA GLN A 916 -30.29 8.00 -12.91
C GLN A 916 -30.15 9.52 -12.79
N ILE A 917 -31.09 10.27 -13.32
CA ILE A 917 -31.08 11.73 -13.28
C ILE A 917 -32.16 12.23 -12.33
N GLY A 918 -31.76 12.99 -11.32
CA GLY A 918 -32.61 13.69 -10.38
C GLY A 918 -32.76 15.17 -10.72
N VAL A 919 -33.68 15.83 -10.02
CA VAL A 919 -33.81 17.29 -10.01
C VAL A 919 -34.13 17.76 -8.59
N ALA A 920 -33.40 18.77 -8.13
CA ALA A 920 -33.59 19.43 -6.86
C ALA A 920 -33.83 20.93 -7.05
N ILE A 921 -34.61 21.54 -6.15
CA ILE A 921 -35.09 22.92 -6.30
C ILE A 921 -34.59 23.77 -5.14
N ALA A 922 -34.19 25.01 -5.42
CA ALA A 922 -33.86 26.01 -4.41
C ALA A 922 -34.33 27.42 -4.77
N ASP A 923 -34.39 28.30 -3.77
CA ASP A 923 -34.63 29.74 -3.92
C ASP A 923 -33.35 30.56 -4.07
N HIS A 924 -32.18 29.93 -3.92
CA HIS A 924 -30.87 30.56 -4.00
C HIS A 924 -29.89 29.64 -4.74
N PRO A 925 -28.92 30.18 -5.52
CA PRO A 925 -27.97 29.35 -6.28
C PRO A 925 -27.08 28.48 -5.39
N THR A 926 -26.97 28.76 -4.09
CA THR A 926 -26.20 27.97 -3.12
C THR A 926 -27.08 27.06 -2.25
N GLY A 927 -28.35 26.87 -2.61
CA GLY A 927 -29.28 26.05 -1.86
C GLY A 927 -29.87 26.72 -0.61
N PRO A 928 -30.41 25.93 0.33
CA PRO A 928 -30.44 24.47 0.31
C PRO A 928 -31.30 23.94 -0.84
N PHE A 929 -30.79 22.93 -1.56
CA PHE A 929 -31.56 22.26 -2.59
C PHE A 929 -32.38 21.11 -2.00
N VAL A 930 -33.65 21.03 -2.39
CA VAL A 930 -34.57 19.98 -1.98
C VAL A 930 -34.86 19.08 -3.18
N ASP A 931 -34.53 17.79 -3.07
CA ASP A 931 -34.80 16.82 -4.12
C ASP A 931 -36.31 16.66 -4.38
N SER A 932 -36.66 16.41 -5.65
CA SER A 932 -38.05 16.17 -6.07
C SER A 932 -38.65 14.85 -5.55
N GLY A 933 -37.84 13.98 -4.92
CA GLY A 933 -38.26 12.77 -4.22
C GLY A 933 -38.29 11.50 -5.10
N LYS A 934 -37.97 11.62 -6.39
CA LYS A 934 -37.89 10.52 -7.36
C LYS A 934 -36.92 10.87 -8.50
N PRO A 935 -36.35 9.88 -9.21
CA PRO A 935 -35.61 10.17 -10.43
C PRO A 935 -36.54 10.80 -11.49
N LEU A 936 -36.05 11.83 -12.17
CA LEU A 936 -36.69 12.43 -13.34
C LEU A 936 -36.52 11.54 -14.57
N ILE A 937 -35.32 10.96 -14.74
CA ILE A 937 -35.02 9.89 -15.69
C ILE A 937 -34.48 8.70 -14.90
N ASP A 938 -35.14 7.56 -14.98
CA ASP A 938 -34.78 6.35 -14.21
C ASP A 938 -33.67 5.54 -14.89
N LYS A 939 -33.41 4.30 -14.42
CA LYS A 939 -32.38 3.41 -14.98
C LYS A 939 -32.78 2.82 -16.34
N GLU A 940 -34.04 2.95 -16.77
CA GLU A 940 -34.49 2.39 -18.03
C GLU A 940 -33.91 3.19 -19.20
N ARG A 941 -33.18 2.49 -20.07
CA ARG A 941 -32.54 3.12 -21.23
C ARG A 941 -33.60 3.50 -22.27
N PRO A 942 -33.37 4.56 -23.06
CA PRO A 942 -34.19 4.84 -24.23
C PRO A 942 -34.31 3.61 -25.15
N LYS A 943 -35.53 3.37 -25.62
CA LYS A 943 -35.87 2.23 -26.48
C LYS A 943 -34.90 2.13 -27.67
N GLY A 944 -34.26 0.97 -27.82
CA GLY A 944 -33.30 0.67 -28.89
C GLY A 944 -31.83 0.77 -28.49
N MET A 945 -31.52 1.18 -27.25
CA MET A 945 -30.15 1.20 -26.72
C MET A 945 -29.86 -0.05 -25.88
N THR A 946 -28.82 -0.80 -26.25
CA THR A 946 -28.34 -2.00 -25.53
C THR A 946 -27.13 -1.73 -24.62
N ARG A 947 -26.51 -0.56 -24.75
CA ARG A 947 -25.35 -0.09 -23.99
C ARG A 947 -25.59 1.36 -23.55
N GLY A 948 -24.93 1.78 -22.47
CA GLY A 948 -24.95 3.15 -21.97
C GLY A 948 -25.63 3.32 -20.64
N GLN A 949 -25.67 4.56 -20.18
CA GLN A 949 -26.20 4.97 -18.87
C GLN A 949 -26.95 6.29 -19.02
N ASN A 950 -27.98 6.51 -18.18
CA ASN A 950 -28.67 7.80 -18.09
C ASN A 950 -27.91 8.71 -17.12
N ILE A 951 -26.93 9.43 -17.65
CA ILE A 951 -26.03 10.32 -16.90
C ILE A 951 -25.83 11.63 -17.67
N ASP A 952 -25.13 12.57 -17.05
CA ASP A 952 -24.71 13.86 -17.62
C ASP A 952 -25.89 14.66 -18.21
N PRO A 953 -26.84 15.07 -17.36
CA PRO A 953 -27.94 15.92 -17.79
C PRO A 953 -27.44 17.29 -18.27
N ASP A 954 -28.06 17.83 -19.30
CA ASP A 954 -27.95 19.25 -19.68
C ASP A 954 -29.35 19.84 -19.90
N VAL A 955 -29.62 21.01 -19.33
CA VAL A 955 -30.91 21.69 -19.42
C VAL A 955 -30.79 23.00 -20.19
N PHE A 956 -31.51 23.09 -21.29
CA PHE A 956 -31.43 24.22 -22.21
C PHE A 956 -32.82 24.79 -22.48
N THR A 957 -32.98 26.10 -22.27
CA THR A 957 -34.18 26.83 -22.71
C THR A 957 -33.92 27.43 -24.09
N ASP A 958 -34.68 26.96 -25.08
CA ASP A 958 -34.60 27.48 -26.43
C ASP A 958 -35.09 28.95 -26.47
N PRO A 959 -34.22 29.92 -26.81
CA PRO A 959 -34.62 31.32 -26.87
C PRO A 959 -35.57 31.64 -28.05
N VAL A 960 -35.69 30.74 -29.04
CA VAL A 960 -36.58 30.93 -30.19
C VAL A 960 -38.01 30.48 -29.88
N SER A 961 -38.18 29.27 -29.33
CA SER A 961 -39.52 28.72 -29.02
C SER A 961 -39.99 28.93 -27.58
N GLY A 962 -39.09 29.27 -26.66
CA GLY A 962 -39.37 29.35 -25.22
C GLY A 962 -39.45 27.99 -24.51
N LYS A 963 -39.33 26.88 -25.26
CA LYS A 963 -39.39 25.52 -24.70
C LYS A 963 -38.12 25.16 -23.95
N THR A 964 -38.24 24.33 -22.91
CA THR A 964 -37.09 23.80 -22.18
C THR A 964 -36.88 22.33 -22.53
N TYR A 965 -35.64 21.97 -22.82
CA TYR A 965 -35.23 20.62 -23.17
C TYR A 965 -34.22 20.08 -22.16
N LEU A 966 -34.31 18.78 -21.88
CA LEU A 966 -33.32 18.03 -21.12
C LEU A 966 -32.59 17.08 -22.08
N TYR A 967 -31.26 17.14 -22.11
CA TYR A 967 -30.38 16.22 -22.84
C TYR A 967 -29.65 15.32 -21.85
N TRP A 968 -29.33 14.09 -22.24
CA TRP A 968 -28.53 13.18 -21.42
C TRP A 968 -27.98 11.99 -22.20
N GLY A 969 -27.03 11.28 -21.60
CA GLY A 969 -26.70 9.90 -21.95
C GLY A 969 -25.23 9.61 -22.25
N ASN A 970 -24.85 8.36 -22.01
CA ASN A 970 -23.54 7.80 -22.30
C ASN A 970 -23.63 6.75 -23.43
N TYR A 971 -22.81 6.88 -24.48
CA TYR A 971 -22.91 6.22 -25.80
C TYR A 971 -24.17 6.56 -26.63
N TYR A 972 -25.07 7.38 -26.11
CA TYR A 972 -26.20 7.97 -26.83
C TYR A 972 -26.48 9.36 -26.31
N MET A 973 -27.11 10.19 -27.13
CA MET A 973 -27.66 11.49 -26.72
C MET A 973 -29.18 11.42 -26.87
N ALA A 974 -29.88 11.44 -25.76
CA ALA A 974 -31.33 11.54 -25.70
C ALA A 974 -31.74 13.00 -25.44
N VAL A 975 -32.94 13.37 -25.88
CA VAL A 975 -33.56 14.66 -25.59
C VAL A 975 -35.05 14.51 -25.33
N CYS A 976 -35.59 15.23 -24.37
CA CYS A 976 -37.03 15.39 -24.15
C CYS A 976 -37.40 16.86 -23.85
N GLU A 977 -38.66 17.21 -24.05
CA GLU A 977 -39.21 18.51 -23.62
C GLU A 977 -39.64 18.39 -22.15
N LEU A 978 -39.30 19.37 -21.32
CA LEU A 978 -39.78 19.46 -19.94
C LEU A 978 -41.12 20.18 -19.89
N ASN A 979 -41.96 19.87 -18.89
CA ASN A 979 -43.11 20.70 -18.56
C ASN A 979 -42.66 21.98 -17.84
N ASP A 980 -43.57 22.95 -17.73
CA ASP A 980 -43.29 24.25 -17.11
C ASP A 980 -42.92 24.15 -15.62
N ASP A 981 -43.26 23.04 -14.95
CA ASP A 981 -42.84 22.74 -13.58
C ASP A 981 -41.33 22.45 -13.44
N MET A 982 -40.64 22.21 -14.56
CA MET A 982 -39.22 21.85 -14.68
C MET A 982 -38.82 20.55 -13.98
N ILE A 983 -39.76 19.84 -13.37
CA ILE A 983 -39.55 18.61 -12.60
C ILE A 983 -40.32 17.41 -13.16
N SER A 984 -40.94 17.57 -14.33
CA SER A 984 -41.55 16.48 -15.06
C SER A 984 -41.29 16.56 -16.57
N VAL A 985 -41.13 15.39 -17.18
CA VAL A 985 -40.93 15.25 -18.62
C VAL A 985 -42.29 15.31 -19.34
N LYS A 986 -42.36 16.03 -20.46
CA LYS A 986 -43.54 16.06 -21.32
C LYS A 986 -43.69 14.72 -22.05
N PRO A 987 -44.81 13.99 -21.89
CA PRO A 987 -44.98 12.66 -22.47
C PRO A 987 -44.79 12.63 -23.99
N ASN A 988 -44.24 11.53 -24.51
CA ASN A 988 -44.04 11.27 -25.95
C ASN A 988 -43.12 12.27 -26.68
N THR A 989 -42.26 13.00 -25.96
CA THR A 989 -41.28 13.92 -26.57
C THR A 989 -39.87 13.35 -26.66
N THR A 990 -39.56 12.32 -25.85
CA THR A 990 -38.24 11.68 -25.81
C THR A 990 -37.84 11.10 -27.16
N ARG A 991 -36.66 11.50 -27.64
CA ARG A 991 -36.03 10.98 -28.86
C ARG A 991 -34.52 10.88 -28.71
N LEU A 992 -33.90 10.08 -29.57
CA LEU A 992 -32.46 9.90 -29.62
C LEU A 992 -31.89 10.74 -30.78
N LEU A 993 -30.97 11.64 -30.47
CA LEU A 993 -30.21 12.43 -31.44
C LEU A 993 -28.96 11.67 -31.91
N ILE A 994 -28.34 10.90 -31.02
CA ILE A 994 -27.16 10.06 -31.31
C ILE A 994 -27.37 8.66 -30.76
N LYS A 995 -26.96 7.62 -31.51
CA LYS A 995 -27.12 6.21 -31.13
C LYS A 995 -25.83 5.40 -31.34
N ASN A 996 -25.12 5.11 -30.26
CA ASN A 996 -23.92 4.25 -30.26
C ASN A 996 -22.90 4.62 -31.35
N ASP A 997 -22.63 5.92 -31.48
CA ASP A 997 -21.75 6.47 -32.51
C ASP A 997 -20.30 6.53 -32.01
N THR A 998 -19.34 6.24 -32.89
CA THR A 998 -17.91 6.24 -32.56
C THR A 998 -17.33 7.62 -32.29
N TYR A 999 -18.05 8.71 -32.57
CA TYR A 999 -17.65 10.09 -32.31
C TYR A 999 -18.30 10.69 -31.06
N TYR A 1000 -19.15 9.96 -30.36
CA TYR A 1000 -19.80 10.39 -29.11
C TYR A 1000 -19.39 9.50 -27.93
N SER A 1001 -19.30 10.07 -26.72
CA SER A 1001 -19.19 9.28 -25.50
C SER A 1001 -20.16 9.76 -24.43
N GLU A 1002 -20.08 11.01 -23.98
CA GLU A 1002 -20.92 11.55 -22.88
C GLU A 1002 -20.85 13.09 -22.77
N ALA A 1003 -21.39 13.66 -21.69
CA ALA A 1003 -21.32 15.10 -21.36
C ALA A 1003 -21.86 16.04 -22.45
N ALA A 1004 -23.12 15.83 -22.85
CA ALA A 1004 -23.79 16.73 -23.81
C ALA A 1004 -23.97 18.13 -23.22
N HIS A 1005 -23.72 19.18 -24.00
CA HIS A 1005 -24.03 20.57 -23.63
C HIS A 1005 -24.52 21.35 -24.85
N VAL A 1006 -25.64 22.06 -24.70
CA VAL A 1006 -26.32 22.77 -25.79
C VAL A 1006 -26.45 24.26 -25.51
N PHE A 1007 -26.06 25.10 -26.46
CA PHE A 1007 -26.28 26.54 -26.39
C PHE A 1007 -26.66 27.13 -27.76
N TYR A 1008 -27.26 28.33 -27.75
CA TYR A 1008 -27.73 29.01 -28.95
C TYR A 1008 -26.95 30.31 -29.21
N ARG A 1009 -26.52 30.50 -30.46
CA ARG A 1009 -25.85 31.72 -30.93
C ARG A 1009 -26.12 31.93 -32.42
N ASP A 1010 -26.49 33.14 -32.82
CA ASP A 1010 -26.65 33.56 -34.23
C ASP A 1010 -27.46 32.61 -35.13
N GLY A 1011 -28.61 32.14 -34.63
CA GLY A 1011 -29.50 31.29 -35.43
C GLY A 1011 -29.06 29.83 -35.55
N TYR A 1012 -28.12 29.38 -34.71
CA TYR A 1012 -27.67 27.99 -34.62
C TYR A 1012 -27.68 27.48 -33.18
N TYR A 1013 -27.99 26.20 -33.03
CA TYR A 1013 -27.81 25.43 -31.81
C TYR A 1013 -26.49 24.68 -31.91
N TYR A 1014 -25.61 24.89 -30.95
CA TYR A 1014 -24.32 24.21 -30.87
C TYR A 1014 -24.47 23.04 -29.91
N PHE A 1015 -24.21 21.84 -30.43
CA PHE A 1015 -24.17 20.61 -29.66
C PHE A 1015 -22.73 20.28 -29.42
N THR A 1016 -22.34 20.27 -28.16
CA THR A 1016 -20.99 19.91 -27.72
C THR A 1016 -21.07 18.66 -26.85
N TRP A 1017 -20.03 17.83 -26.88
CA TRP A 1017 -19.95 16.63 -26.05
C TRP A 1017 -18.51 16.17 -25.88
N SER A 1018 -18.30 15.25 -24.96
CA SER A 1018 -17.00 14.62 -24.75
C SER A 1018 -16.88 13.28 -25.45
N LYS A 1019 -15.68 13.01 -25.96
CA LYS A 1019 -15.31 11.75 -26.60
C LYS A 1019 -14.18 11.07 -25.82
N ASN A 1020 -14.26 9.73 -25.80
CA ASN A 1020 -13.41 8.79 -25.05
C ASN A 1020 -13.85 8.66 -23.59
N ASP A 1021 -13.29 7.67 -22.90
CA ASP A 1021 -13.57 7.45 -21.48
C ASP A 1021 -12.84 8.52 -20.66
N THR A 1022 -13.46 9.05 -19.61
CA THR A 1022 -12.84 10.08 -18.74
C THR A 1022 -11.49 9.65 -18.13
N ARG A 1023 -11.18 8.34 -18.08
CA ARG A 1023 -9.85 7.83 -17.65
C ARG A 1023 -8.83 7.77 -18.78
N SER A 1024 -9.18 8.19 -19.99
CA SER A 1024 -8.27 8.26 -21.14
C SER A 1024 -7.55 9.60 -21.17
N VAL A 1025 -6.24 9.56 -21.45
CA VAL A 1025 -5.46 10.78 -21.75
C VAL A 1025 -5.98 11.53 -22.99
N ASP A 1026 -6.70 10.82 -23.86
CA ASP A 1026 -7.31 11.33 -25.10
C ASP A 1026 -8.74 11.84 -24.91
N TYR A 1027 -9.22 12.00 -23.67
CA TYR A 1027 -10.52 12.63 -23.42
C TYR A 1027 -10.53 14.05 -24.03
N GLU A 1028 -11.54 14.33 -24.87
CA GLU A 1028 -11.60 15.54 -25.71
C GLU A 1028 -13.04 16.03 -25.88
N VAL A 1029 -13.21 17.32 -26.17
CA VAL A 1029 -14.51 17.93 -26.49
C VAL A 1029 -14.67 18.11 -27.99
N ARG A 1030 -15.83 17.70 -28.50
CA ARG A 1030 -16.23 17.82 -29.90
C ARG A 1030 -17.51 18.61 -30.03
N TYR A 1031 -17.79 19.13 -31.23
CA TYR A 1031 -19.04 19.82 -31.49
C TYR A 1031 -19.56 19.66 -32.92
N VAL A 1032 -20.87 19.89 -33.07
CA VAL A 1032 -21.56 20.20 -34.32
C VAL A 1032 -22.55 21.34 -34.09
N ARG A 1033 -23.11 21.90 -35.17
CA ARG A 1033 -24.18 22.91 -35.10
C ARG A 1033 -25.39 22.50 -35.93
N SER A 1034 -26.58 22.85 -35.47
CA SER A 1034 -27.86 22.55 -36.12
C SER A 1034 -28.77 23.78 -36.18
N LYS A 1035 -29.78 23.72 -37.06
CA LYS A 1035 -30.88 24.69 -37.11
C LYS A 1035 -32.05 24.33 -36.21
N SER A 1036 -31.99 23.20 -35.51
CA SER A 1036 -33.03 22.75 -34.60
C SER A 1036 -32.42 22.23 -33.29
N PRO A 1037 -33.05 22.48 -32.13
CA PRO A 1037 -32.61 21.92 -30.85
C PRO A 1037 -32.92 20.41 -30.73
N VAL A 1038 -33.81 19.88 -31.58
CA VAL A 1038 -34.26 18.48 -31.51
C VAL A 1038 -34.24 17.77 -32.87
N GLY A 1039 -33.62 18.41 -33.87
CA GLY A 1039 -33.43 17.87 -35.20
C GLY A 1039 -32.27 16.90 -35.26
N PRO A 1040 -32.14 16.13 -36.35
CA PRO A 1040 -31.01 15.23 -36.53
C PRO A 1040 -29.69 16.01 -36.53
N ILE A 1041 -28.65 15.38 -35.99
CA ILE A 1041 -27.26 15.84 -36.00
C ILE A 1041 -26.38 14.68 -36.46
N GLU A 1042 -25.25 14.99 -37.12
CA GLU A 1042 -24.33 13.99 -37.67
C GLU A 1042 -23.00 14.01 -36.89
N PRO A 1043 -22.79 13.11 -35.92
CA PRO A 1043 -21.60 13.11 -35.06
C PRO A 1043 -20.29 12.91 -35.84
N SER A 1044 -20.37 12.24 -36.99
CA SER A 1044 -19.23 12.03 -37.89
C SER A 1044 -18.66 13.33 -38.49
N GLU A 1045 -19.47 14.39 -38.54
CA GLU A 1045 -19.04 15.72 -38.99
C GLU A 1045 -18.47 16.58 -37.84
N SER A 1046 -18.40 16.03 -36.62
CA SER A 1046 -17.95 16.77 -35.44
C SER A 1046 -16.47 17.13 -35.47
N GLN A 1047 -16.16 18.33 -34.97
CA GLN A 1047 -14.79 18.83 -34.88
C GLN A 1047 -14.32 18.86 -33.42
N VAL A 1048 -13.04 18.53 -33.20
CA VAL A 1048 -12.41 18.65 -31.88
C VAL A 1048 -12.14 20.11 -31.58
N ILE A 1049 -12.69 20.61 -30.46
CA ILE A 1049 -12.49 22.00 -30.01
C ILE A 1049 -11.59 22.10 -28.79
N LEU A 1050 -11.46 21.05 -27.98
CA LEU A 1050 -10.57 21.03 -26.82
C LEU A 1050 -9.97 19.62 -26.66
N CYS A 1051 -8.66 19.53 -26.51
CA CYS A 1051 -7.95 18.26 -26.32
C CYS A 1051 -6.67 18.47 -25.51
N LYS A 1052 -6.02 17.36 -25.14
CA LYS A 1052 -4.70 17.33 -24.47
C LYS A 1052 -3.65 18.23 -25.14
N LYS A 1053 -2.71 18.71 -24.33
CA LYS A 1053 -1.49 19.44 -24.74
C LYS A 1053 -0.27 18.83 -24.03
N PRO A 1054 0.25 17.69 -24.54
CA PRO A 1054 1.23 16.87 -23.83
C PRO A 1054 2.56 17.56 -23.56
N ASP A 1055 2.98 18.47 -24.45
CA ASP A 1055 4.18 19.30 -24.31
C ASP A 1055 4.13 20.23 -23.07
N GLN A 1056 2.93 20.46 -22.54
CA GLN A 1056 2.69 21.21 -21.30
C GLN A 1056 2.12 20.32 -20.19
N GLY A 1057 2.14 19.00 -20.32
CA GLY A 1057 1.63 18.06 -19.31
C GLY A 1057 0.11 18.09 -19.09
N ILE A 1058 -0.65 18.69 -20.02
CA ILE A 1058 -2.12 18.77 -19.93
C ILE A 1058 -2.73 17.56 -20.63
N PHE A 1059 -3.52 16.75 -19.92
CA PHE A 1059 -4.15 15.53 -20.43
C PHE A 1059 -5.64 15.44 -20.08
N ALA A 1060 -6.39 14.65 -20.85
CA ALA A 1060 -7.79 14.31 -20.60
C ALA A 1060 -8.73 15.52 -20.41
N THR A 1061 -8.68 16.49 -21.31
CA THR A 1061 -9.51 17.70 -21.25
C THR A 1061 -10.91 17.42 -21.80
N GLY A 1062 -11.90 17.26 -20.93
CA GLY A 1062 -13.27 16.99 -21.33
C GLY A 1062 -14.25 17.20 -20.19
N HIS A 1063 -15.51 16.80 -20.43
CA HIS A 1063 -16.72 17.19 -19.71
C HIS A 1063 -16.76 18.68 -19.37
N HIS A 1064 -17.64 19.40 -20.03
CA HIS A 1064 -17.60 20.84 -20.04
C HIS A 1064 -18.99 21.45 -20.04
N SER A 1065 -19.03 22.72 -19.65
CA SER A 1065 -20.16 23.61 -19.84
C SER A 1065 -19.66 24.91 -20.45
N VAL A 1066 -20.58 25.63 -21.11
CA VAL A 1066 -20.28 26.87 -21.83
C VAL A 1066 -21.22 27.97 -21.36
N MET A 1067 -20.66 29.14 -21.08
CA MET A 1067 -21.43 30.32 -20.68
C MET A 1067 -21.01 31.56 -21.48
N GLN A 1068 -22.02 32.32 -21.88
CA GLN A 1068 -21.88 33.67 -22.43
C GLN A 1068 -21.75 34.68 -21.29
N LEU A 1069 -20.80 35.61 -21.39
CA LEU A 1069 -20.69 36.71 -20.44
C LEU A 1069 -21.90 37.65 -20.55
N PRO A 1070 -22.46 38.11 -19.41
CA PRO A 1070 -23.66 38.93 -19.41
C PRO A 1070 -23.55 40.17 -20.31
N GLY A 1071 -24.47 40.29 -21.27
CA GLY A 1071 -24.56 41.44 -22.17
C GLY A 1071 -23.46 41.54 -23.24
N LYS A 1072 -22.65 40.49 -23.43
CA LYS A 1072 -21.55 40.47 -24.41
C LYS A 1072 -21.57 39.19 -25.24
N ASP A 1073 -21.10 39.27 -26.48
CA ASP A 1073 -20.79 38.08 -27.29
C ASP A 1073 -19.38 37.56 -26.99
N GLU A 1074 -19.10 37.35 -25.71
CA GLU A 1074 -17.86 36.77 -25.21
C GLU A 1074 -18.19 35.49 -24.45
N TRP A 1075 -17.46 34.41 -24.70
CA TRP A 1075 -17.81 33.09 -24.19
C TRP A 1075 -16.66 32.47 -23.38
N ARG A 1076 -17.02 31.63 -22.41
CA ARG A 1076 -16.11 30.82 -21.61
C ARG A 1076 -16.52 29.37 -21.69
N ILE A 1077 -15.53 28.49 -21.82
CA ILE A 1077 -15.69 27.06 -21.58
C ILE A 1077 -15.13 26.76 -20.20
N VAL A 1078 -15.89 26.02 -19.39
CA VAL A 1078 -15.43 25.46 -18.12
C VAL A 1078 -15.41 23.96 -18.30
N TYR A 1079 -14.30 23.31 -17.97
CA TYR A 1079 -14.07 21.89 -18.24
C TYR A 1079 -13.20 21.27 -17.16
N HIS A 1080 -13.03 19.95 -17.16
CA HIS A 1080 -12.02 19.33 -16.31
C HIS A 1080 -10.87 18.72 -17.10
N ARG A 1081 -9.74 18.53 -16.43
CA ARG A 1081 -8.60 17.75 -16.92
C ARG A 1081 -8.04 16.85 -15.83
N PHE A 1082 -7.13 15.94 -16.17
CA PHE A 1082 -6.33 15.25 -15.15
C PHE A 1082 -5.54 16.26 -14.31
N LYS A 1083 -5.46 16.03 -12.99
CA LYS A 1083 -4.65 16.88 -12.10
C LYS A 1083 -3.24 17.03 -12.64
N PHE A 1084 -2.84 18.27 -12.86
CA PHE A 1084 -1.52 18.61 -13.34
C PHE A 1084 -0.47 18.51 -12.20
N PRO A 1085 0.79 18.14 -12.47
CA PRO A 1085 1.28 17.47 -13.69
C PRO A 1085 1.16 15.94 -13.63
N ASP A 1086 0.85 15.37 -12.46
CA ASP A 1086 1.20 13.98 -12.17
C ASP A 1086 0.07 12.98 -12.37
N ALA A 1087 -1.20 13.40 -12.47
CA ALA A 1087 -2.29 12.41 -12.47
C ALA A 1087 -2.19 11.42 -13.64
N VAL A 1088 -1.54 11.79 -14.75
CA VAL A 1088 -1.26 10.87 -15.86
C VAL A 1088 -0.49 9.61 -15.44
N THR A 1089 0.33 9.66 -14.38
CA THR A 1089 1.05 8.48 -13.86
C THR A 1089 0.17 7.55 -13.04
N MET A 1090 -0.99 8.01 -12.58
CA MET A 1090 -1.90 7.24 -11.74
C MET A 1090 -2.69 6.19 -12.53
N GLY A 1091 -2.40 6.03 -13.83
CA GLY A 1091 -3.10 5.12 -14.73
C GLY A 1091 -4.60 5.40 -14.73
N ARG A 1092 -5.43 4.36 -14.57
CA ARG A 1092 -6.89 4.53 -14.55
C ARG A 1092 -7.41 5.37 -13.38
N LYS A 1093 -6.62 5.54 -12.30
CA LYS A 1093 -7.02 6.37 -11.15
C LYS A 1093 -7.02 7.87 -11.48
N ALA A 1094 -6.33 8.28 -12.55
CA ALA A 1094 -6.32 9.64 -13.04
C ALA A 1094 -7.72 10.18 -13.36
N GLY A 1095 -8.61 9.32 -13.88
CA GLY A 1095 -9.98 9.71 -14.24
C GLY A 1095 -10.92 9.94 -13.05
N PHE A 1096 -10.43 9.81 -11.81
CA PHE A 1096 -11.10 10.34 -10.62
C PHE A 1096 -10.17 11.25 -9.79
N HIS A 1097 -9.13 11.82 -10.40
CA HIS A 1097 -8.28 12.86 -9.81
C HIS A 1097 -8.17 14.03 -10.80
N ARG A 1098 -9.30 14.70 -11.00
CA ARG A 1098 -9.45 15.75 -12.02
C ARG A 1098 -9.54 17.13 -11.37
N GLU A 1099 -9.24 18.16 -12.15
CA GLU A 1099 -9.28 19.57 -11.73
C GLU A 1099 -10.06 20.43 -12.74
N VAL A 1100 -10.79 21.42 -12.24
CA VAL A 1100 -11.66 22.30 -13.04
C VAL A 1100 -10.86 23.48 -13.60
N CYS A 1101 -11.04 23.75 -14.88
CA CYS A 1101 -10.36 24.77 -15.66
C CYS A 1101 -11.36 25.67 -16.39
N ILE A 1102 -10.96 26.90 -16.70
CA ILE A 1102 -11.70 27.85 -17.53
C ILE A 1102 -10.80 28.40 -18.63
N ASP A 1103 -11.33 28.48 -19.86
CA ASP A 1103 -10.63 29.10 -20.98
C ASP A 1103 -11.60 29.94 -21.85
N LYS A 1104 -11.02 30.84 -22.65
CA LYS A 1104 -11.80 31.64 -23.60
C LYS A 1104 -12.27 30.75 -24.76
N MET A 1105 -13.53 30.91 -25.13
CA MET A 1105 -14.11 30.28 -26.30
C MET A 1105 -14.41 31.36 -27.35
N GLU A 1106 -13.91 31.16 -28.57
CA GLU A 1106 -14.02 32.13 -29.65
C GLU A 1106 -14.64 31.50 -30.89
N PHE A 1107 -15.30 32.32 -31.70
CA PHE A 1107 -15.89 31.92 -32.97
C PHE A 1107 -15.13 32.60 -34.12
N ASP A 1108 -15.07 31.92 -35.26
CA ASP A 1108 -14.59 32.52 -36.51
C ASP A 1108 -15.71 33.30 -37.23
N GLU A 1109 -15.37 33.90 -38.38
CA GLU A 1109 -16.30 34.71 -39.18
C GLU A 1109 -17.49 33.89 -39.73
N ASP A 1110 -17.33 32.57 -39.88
CA ASP A 1110 -18.39 31.65 -40.31
C ASP A 1110 -19.27 31.17 -39.14
N GLY A 1111 -19.00 31.62 -37.92
CA GLY A 1111 -19.67 31.14 -36.70
C GLY A 1111 -19.30 29.70 -36.34
N LYS A 1112 -18.08 29.25 -36.64
CA LYS A 1112 -17.54 27.98 -36.13
C LYS A 1112 -16.70 28.25 -34.89
N ILE A 1113 -16.62 27.26 -34.00
CA ILE A 1113 -15.82 27.36 -32.78
C ILE A 1113 -14.35 27.20 -33.15
N LYS A 1114 -13.50 28.17 -32.79
CA LYS A 1114 -12.06 28.04 -32.92
C LYS A 1114 -11.53 27.03 -31.91
N ARG A 1115 -10.52 26.26 -32.30
CA ARG A 1115 -9.86 25.31 -31.39
C ARG A 1115 -9.31 26.04 -30.17
N ILE A 1116 -9.70 25.58 -29.00
CA ILE A 1116 -9.34 26.13 -27.70
C ILE A 1116 -7.99 25.53 -27.30
N THR A 1117 -7.06 26.40 -26.91
CA THR A 1117 -5.78 25.96 -26.36
C THR A 1117 -5.91 25.95 -24.84
N PRO A 1118 -5.87 24.77 -24.19
CA PRO A 1118 -5.95 24.71 -22.74
C PRO A 1118 -4.74 25.41 -22.11
N THR A 1119 -4.97 26.13 -21.01
CA THR A 1119 -3.94 26.91 -20.30
C THR A 1119 -3.60 26.34 -18.92
N LEU A 1120 -2.42 26.71 -18.40
CA LEU A 1120 -2.03 26.61 -17.00
C LEU A 1120 -2.22 27.98 -16.33
#